data_AF-A0A2G2IDP7-F1
#
_entry.id   AF-A0A2G2IDP7-F1
#
_cell.length_a   1.000
_cell.length_b   1.000
_cell.length_c   1.000
_cell.angle_alpha   90.00
_cell.angle_beta   90.00
_cell.angle_gamma   90.00
#
_symmetry.space_group_name_H-M   'P 1'
#
loop_
_entity.id
_entity.type
_entity.pdbx_description
1 polymer ?
#
loop_
_entity_poly.entity_id
_entity_poly.type
_entity_poly.pdbx_seq_one_letter_code
_entity_poly.pdbx_strand_id
1 'polypeptide(L)'
;MILNEKISNCKSQKNTLPFNKKLIAVLISSSLLFACGGGGGGGGGGSTIAQNISGTASKGLILGGVVTAYLINPDGTKGDEIGTTTTNDTNGSYELTLGSSYNGEALIIEITATDGSKMKCDLSVCLADDDDEVAITFGELYTLPTDFELSAVSSGADSGTISINITPLTNIAAALALDKVADGADPAAAAAASNYQIAELLGLDGDVTELPIVDLTDADAINAADADALEANLKSAAVVEAALSGSTAGTSLEAALESFVTQYVTSNGVAETEGVDVDTASVSLEEIAAASQELTSIIVTELEGVSAEDENMAAVETALIAEEADAAMGSTEPTQGDIPDDVGSEGLVATKAFVSQVSTFNLAAQLDSANTFEDEISLATDITTYDLDVSAEALSLAAAAIAEAVEAVVDSETPLTTYTYESELGNITVAISISGDTVTYTVAQTLNIEDSTGVTIATVIDLVAVNAAFSNTIEEMEIEGTTENPDFTWEIEGEASLDLALSGSVSTALVSITINEGSHFIATLAVDEEEAGEYTNSEGENSGSESRSETASGLISVTGVDAALSVTIAQVASDKVTDPISFTGAFNVAATLLSIEYDETEQYDQSYTSSDIYTDERSSTNSETETISVDGLTASLSGIFSNSSKSLEATLALAASGIVETCVWENEWSNTYTNNNGVVDNSNTHDNSDDCSLTGETAESYASASINVRLSLDVDGIDNDVELVAAIQRTGLESGIASIDLTYGGNQLDFDFNSDNIIEEETGSEEVREVTTTITATLTNHNGVILTLTGIQVDEHSEADTNDSTVMTGVISHEGEEFATVSDEGVVTFSDGTFVTL
;
A
#
# COMPACT_ATOMS: atom_id res chain seq x y z
N MET A 1 -40.16 -43.26 46.80
CA MET A 1 -41.30 -42.89 45.93
C MET A 1 -41.37 -41.37 45.81
N ILE A 2 -42.08 -40.61 46.67
CA ILE A 2 -41.98 -39.12 46.65
C ILE A 2 -40.51 -38.66 46.88
N LEU A 3 -39.70 -39.44 47.60
CA LEU A 3 -38.27 -39.17 47.78
C LEU A 3 -37.42 -39.32 46.49
N ASN A 4 -37.84 -40.16 45.54
CA ASN A 4 -37.15 -40.26 44.23
C ASN A 4 -37.49 -39.08 43.32
N GLU A 5 -38.68 -38.50 43.52
CA GLU A 5 -39.22 -37.37 42.77
C GLU A 5 -38.59 -36.02 43.19
N LYS A 6 -37.83 -36.00 44.31
CA LYS A 6 -36.99 -34.86 44.70
C LYS A 6 -35.53 -35.00 44.27
N ILE A 7 -34.92 -36.18 44.44
CA ILE A 7 -33.54 -36.42 43.98
C ILE A 7 -33.46 -36.27 42.45
N SER A 8 -34.46 -36.75 41.72
CA SER A 8 -34.57 -36.57 40.26
C SER A 8 -34.85 -35.12 39.82
N ASN A 9 -35.08 -34.18 40.75
CA ASN A 9 -35.28 -32.76 40.44
C ASN A 9 -33.99 -31.95 40.58
N CYS A 10 -32.98 -32.44 41.31
CA CYS A 10 -31.66 -31.81 41.39
C CYS A 10 -30.88 -32.04 40.08
N LYS A 11 -30.75 -33.29 39.61
CA LYS A 11 -30.17 -33.60 38.28
C LYS A 11 -31.17 -33.35 37.12
N SER A 12 -31.94 -32.25 37.14
CA SER A 12 -32.94 -31.94 36.09
C SER A 12 -33.32 -30.46 35.88
N GLN A 13 -32.95 -29.51 36.75
CA GLN A 13 -33.18 -28.08 36.50
C GLN A 13 -32.07 -27.21 37.12
N LYS A 14 -31.19 -26.65 36.27
CA LYS A 14 -30.14 -25.66 36.58
C LYS A 14 -28.97 -26.18 37.46
N ASN A 15 -27.73 -25.72 37.28
CA ASN A 15 -27.11 -25.02 36.14
C ASN A 15 -26.02 -25.94 35.58
N THR A 16 -26.02 -26.21 34.28
CA THR A 16 -24.76 -26.24 33.52
C THR A 16 -24.66 -24.84 32.92
N LEU A 17 -23.54 -24.14 33.07
CA LEU A 17 -23.34 -22.84 32.42
C LEU A 17 -23.66 -22.99 30.91
N PRO A 18 -24.50 -22.13 30.32
CA PRO A 18 -25.05 -22.34 28.97
C PRO A 18 -24.03 -22.12 27.83
N PHE A 19 -22.74 -21.98 28.17
CA PHE A 19 -21.63 -21.67 27.27
C PHE A 19 -21.14 -22.88 26.46
N ASN A 20 -21.11 -24.07 27.06
CA ASN A 20 -20.31 -25.21 26.60
C ASN A 20 -20.90 -25.96 25.35
N LYS A 21 -21.65 -25.24 24.50
CA LYS A 21 -22.11 -25.64 23.15
C LYS A 21 -22.09 -24.53 22.09
N LYS A 22 -21.63 -23.32 22.41
CA LYS A 22 -21.61 -22.19 21.45
C LYS A 22 -20.23 -21.71 21.03
N LEU A 23 -19.16 -22.08 21.74
CA LEU A 23 -17.81 -21.57 21.48
C LEU A 23 -17.36 -21.78 20.03
N ILE A 24 -17.61 -22.97 19.45
CA ILE A 24 -17.25 -23.29 18.06
C ILE A 24 -18.06 -22.47 17.03
N ALA A 25 -19.27 -22.01 17.36
CA ALA A 25 -20.07 -21.12 16.51
C ALA A 25 -19.68 -19.64 16.67
N VAL A 26 -19.24 -19.23 17.87
CA VAL A 26 -18.71 -17.88 18.14
C VAL A 26 -17.38 -17.66 17.40
N LEU A 27 -16.53 -18.68 17.31
CA LEU A 27 -15.25 -18.66 16.58
C LEU A 27 -15.35 -18.30 15.09
N ILE A 28 -16.55 -18.36 14.48
CA ILE A 28 -16.78 -18.04 13.07
C ILE A 28 -17.39 -16.63 12.87
N SER A 29 -17.86 -15.97 13.95
CA SER A 29 -18.80 -14.84 13.85
C SER A 29 -18.25 -13.46 14.28
N SER A 30 -16.98 -13.35 14.69
CA SER A 30 -16.46 -12.20 15.47
C SER A 30 -15.28 -11.44 14.84
N SER A 31 -15.22 -11.30 13.52
CA SER A 31 -14.05 -10.78 12.78
C SER A 31 -14.21 -9.37 12.17
N LEU A 32 -14.69 -8.39 12.95
CA LEU A 32 -14.75 -6.97 12.54
C LEU A 32 -14.44 -6.00 13.70
N LEU A 33 -13.29 -5.28 13.67
CA LEU A 33 -12.94 -3.90 14.17
C LEU A 33 -11.38 -3.70 14.39
N PHE A 34 -10.88 -2.50 14.78
CA PHE A 34 -9.50 -1.92 14.58
C PHE A 34 -8.67 -1.68 15.90
N ALA A 35 -7.35 -1.36 16.07
CA ALA A 35 -6.09 -1.10 15.27
C ALA A 35 -4.75 -1.40 16.09
N CYS A 36 -3.51 -1.33 15.52
CA CYS A 36 -2.16 -1.81 16.04
C CYS A 36 -1.12 -0.80 16.63
N GLY A 37 -0.01 -1.22 17.26
CA GLY A 37 1.30 -0.58 16.96
C GLY A 37 2.35 -0.57 18.09
N GLY A 38 3.44 0.22 18.00
CA GLY A 38 4.03 0.92 16.84
C GLY A 38 5.42 1.59 17.10
N GLY A 39 6.23 1.84 16.06
CA GLY A 39 7.57 2.54 16.06
C GLY A 39 8.84 1.64 16.06
N GLY A 40 10.09 2.04 15.72
CA GLY A 40 10.75 3.28 15.21
C GLY A 40 12.20 3.44 15.78
N GLY A 41 13.28 3.99 15.16
CA GLY A 41 13.62 4.48 13.79
C GLY A 41 15.07 5.11 13.71
N GLY A 42 15.68 5.24 12.51
CA GLY A 42 16.92 6.03 12.19
C GLY A 42 18.33 5.44 12.52
N GLY A 43 19.50 5.92 12.02
CA GLY A 43 19.84 6.88 10.94
C GLY A 43 21.30 7.48 10.98
N GLY A 44 21.95 7.73 9.82
CA GLY A 44 22.93 8.85 9.61
C GLY A 44 24.46 8.63 9.31
N GLY A 45 25.01 9.32 8.26
CA GLY A 45 26.37 9.94 8.23
C GLY A 45 27.38 9.65 7.07
N GLY A 46 27.93 10.70 6.38
CA GLY A 46 28.92 10.62 5.26
C GLY A 46 29.99 11.75 5.20
N SER A 47 30.89 11.78 4.17
CA SER A 47 31.94 12.82 3.91
C SER A 47 32.72 12.63 2.57
N THR A 48 33.18 13.69 1.89
CA THR A 48 33.76 13.65 0.50
C THR A 48 35.12 14.40 0.27
N ILE A 49 35.65 14.45 -0.98
CA ILE A 49 37.04 14.85 -1.37
C ILE A 49 37.12 15.55 -2.77
N ALA A 50 38.14 16.42 -3.01
CA ALA A 50 38.41 17.29 -4.18
C ALA A 50 38.37 16.69 -5.62
N GLN A 51 38.46 17.58 -6.65
CA GLN A 51 37.83 17.38 -7.97
C GLN A 51 38.70 17.56 -9.25
N ASN A 52 38.17 17.07 -10.40
CA ASN A 52 38.66 17.14 -11.79
C ASN A 52 37.46 17.17 -12.79
N ILE A 53 37.68 17.49 -14.08
CA ILE A 53 36.72 17.23 -15.18
C ILE A 53 37.37 16.36 -16.27
N SER A 54 36.61 15.47 -16.90
CA SER A 54 37.00 14.71 -18.09
C SER A 54 35.82 14.47 -19.03
N GLY A 55 36.09 14.25 -20.32
CA GLY A 55 35.03 13.90 -21.28
C GLY A 55 35.55 13.79 -22.72
N THR A 56 34.66 13.78 -23.70
CA THR A 56 34.96 13.74 -25.13
C THR A 56 34.15 14.79 -25.89
N ALA A 57 34.79 15.49 -26.83
CA ALA A 57 34.09 16.44 -27.70
C ALA A 57 33.77 15.77 -29.05
N SER A 58 32.48 15.63 -29.35
CA SER A 58 31.97 14.93 -30.54
C SER A 58 30.79 15.66 -31.17
N LYS A 59 31.06 16.20 -32.36
CA LYS A 59 30.10 16.42 -33.42
C LYS A 59 30.65 15.62 -34.62
N GLY A 60 30.88 14.34 -34.39
CA GLY A 60 32.06 13.65 -34.92
C GLY A 60 33.33 14.11 -34.20
N LEU A 61 34.28 13.21 -33.97
CA LEU A 61 35.35 13.45 -32.99
C LEU A 61 36.20 14.68 -33.31
N ILE A 62 36.26 15.62 -32.35
CA ILE A 62 36.99 16.89 -32.48
C ILE A 62 38.44 16.72 -32.02
N LEU A 63 39.36 16.76 -32.96
CA LEU A 63 40.79 16.49 -32.77
C LEU A 63 41.58 17.80 -32.66
N GLY A 64 42.28 17.99 -31.54
CA GLY A 64 43.12 19.17 -31.30
C GLY A 64 42.34 20.48 -31.10
N GLY A 65 41.12 20.43 -30.56
CA GLY A 65 40.38 21.62 -30.10
C GLY A 65 40.84 22.06 -28.71
N VAL A 66 40.60 23.33 -28.36
CA VAL A 66 40.88 23.89 -27.03
C VAL A 66 39.61 23.85 -26.18
N VAL A 67 39.64 23.17 -25.04
CA VAL A 67 38.52 23.07 -24.11
C VAL A 67 38.76 23.95 -22.90
N THR A 68 37.82 24.82 -22.54
CA THR A 68 37.95 25.80 -21.45
C THR A 68 36.68 25.83 -20.59
N ALA A 69 36.85 25.84 -19.27
CA ALA A 69 35.76 25.90 -18.30
C ALA A 69 35.67 27.30 -17.67
N TYR A 70 34.46 27.84 -17.63
CA TYR A 70 34.12 29.14 -17.04
C TYR A 70 32.99 28.98 -16.01
N LEU A 71 32.95 29.88 -15.01
CA LEU A 71 31.77 30.06 -14.16
C LEU A 71 30.61 30.68 -14.98
N ILE A 72 29.38 30.51 -14.52
CA ILE A 72 28.19 31.18 -15.09
C ILE A 72 27.87 32.43 -14.25
N ASN A 73 27.74 33.61 -14.88
CA ASN A 73 27.32 34.83 -14.20
C ASN A 73 25.79 34.86 -13.98
N PRO A 74 25.28 35.54 -12.93
CA PRO A 74 23.83 35.75 -12.69
C PRO A 74 23.07 36.62 -13.72
N ASP A 75 23.61 36.78 -14.93
CA ASP A 75 22.99 37.44 -16.08
C ASP A 75 23.07 36.58 -17.36
N GLY A 76 23.34 35.28 -17.21
CA GLY A 76 23.44 34.31 -18.31
C GLY A 76 24.75 34.40 -19.12
N THR A 77 25.75 35.17 -18.66
CA THR A 77 27.01 35.35 -19.40
C THR A 77 28.18 34.52 -18.85
N LYS A 78 29.16 34.21 -19.71
CA LYS A 78 30.39 33.49 -19.31
C LYS A 78 31.21 34.35 -18.32
N GLY A 79 31.57 33.75 -17.19
CA GLY A 79 32.28 34.37 -16.06
C GLY A 79 33.81 34.21 -16.11
N ASP A 80 34.43 34.08 -14.94
CA ASP A 80 35.88 33.87 -14.82
C ASP A 80 36.28 32.46 -15.34
N GLU A 81 37.42 32.40 -16.04
CA GLU A 81 38.08 31.16 -16.49
C GLU A 81 38.64 30.39 -15.28
N ILE A 82 38.29 29.11 -15.14
CA ILE A 82 38.75 28.26 -14.03
C ILE A 82 39.62 27.07 -14.46
N GLY A 83 39.72 26.77 -15.75
CA GLY A 83 40.65 25.77 -16.29
C GLY A 83 40.59 25.67 -17.82
N THR A 84 41.66 25.16 -18.44
CA THR A 84 41.75 24.98 -19.89
C THR A 84 42.67 23.81 -20.25
N THR A 85 42.38 23.12 -21.36
CA THR A 85 43.08 21.92 -21.86
C THR A 85 42.89 21.78 -23.39
N THR A 86 43.31 20.66 -23.98
CA THR A 86 43.10 20.36 -25.41
C THR A 86 42.60 18.93 -25.62
N THR A 87 41.72 18.71 -26.60
CA THR A 87 41.29 17.36 -26.98
C THR A 87 42.41 16.53 -27.60
N ASN A 88 42.33 15.21 -27.46
CA ASN A 88 43.31 14.28 -27.99
C ASN A 88 43.22 14.16 -29.53
N ASP A 89 44.37 14.34 -30.21
CA ASP A 89 44.58 14.21 -31.67
C ASP A 89 44.13 12.86 -32.30
N THR A 90 43.75 11.87 -31.49
CA THR A 90 43.36 10.51 -31.94
C THR A 90 41.89 10.17 -31.69
N ASN A 91 41.32 10.60 -30.55
CA ASN A 91 40.01 10.13 -30.07
C ASN A 91 39.14 11.21 -29.40
N GLY A 92 39.45 12.51 -29.54
CA GLY A 92 38.62 13.61 -29.05
C GLY A 92 38.50 13.79 -27.52
N SER A 93 38.97 12.84 -26.71
CA SER A 93 38.89 12.90 -25.25
C SER A 93 39.78 13.99 -24.64
N TYR A 94 39.36 14.59 -23.54
CA TYR A 94 40.09 15.60 -22.77
C TYR A 94 40.05 15.33 -21.25
N GLU A 95 41.02 15.89 -20.53
CA GLU A 95 41.04 15.97 -19.06
C GLU A 95 41.43 17.40 -18.66
N LEU A 96 40.67 18.02 -17.75
CA LEU A 96 40.77 19.41 -17.33
C LEU A 96 40.81 19.47 -15.80
N THR A 97 41.92 19.97 -15.24
CA THR A 97 42.03 20.19 -13.79
C THR A 97 41.50 21.58 -13.44
N LEU A 98 40.48 21.62 -12.58
CA LEU A 98 39.88 22.86 -12.10
C LEU A 98 40.82 23.63 -11.16
N GLY A 99 40.77 24.96 -11.24
CA GLY A 99 41.52 25.85 -10.37
C GLY A 99 41.14 25.68 -8.90
N SER A 100 42.10 25.80 -7.98
CA SER A 100 41.90 25.62 -6.53
C SER A 100 41.07 26.72 -5.84
N SER A 101 40.35 27.52 -6.62
CA SER A 101 39.32 28.48 -6.20
C SER A 101 37.90 27.96 -6.45
N TYR A 102 37.75 26.91 -7.26
CA TYR A 102 36.46 26.27 -7.52
C TYR A 102 35.89 25.64 -6.24
N ASN A 103 34.59 25.80 -6.08
CA ASN A 103 33.81 25.55 -4.87
C ASN A 103 32.45 24.89 -5.16
N GLY A 104 32.29 24.26 -6.32
CA GLY A 104 31.07 23.57 -6.72
C GLY A 104 30.02 24.39 -7.48
N GLU A 105 30.33 25.65 -7.82
CA GLU A 105 29.44 26.51 -8.62
C GLU A 105 29.22 25.98 -10.04
N ALA A 106 28.04 26.24 -10.63
CA ALA A 106 27.70 25.76 -11.98
C ALA A 106 28.62 26.29 -13.08
N LEU A 107 28.87 25.46 -14.09
CA LEU A 107 29.91 25.65 -15.10
C LEU A 107 29.38 25.63 -16.52
N ILE A 108 30.01 26.41 -17.40
CA ILE A 108 29.97 26.23 -18.84
C ILE A 108 31.34 25.80 -19.37
N ILE A 109 31.35 24.72 -20.14
CA ILE A 109 32.54 24.09 -20.70
C ILE A 109 32.46 24.27 -22.22
N GLU A 110 33.37 25.08 -22.75
CA GLU A 110 33.43 25.52 -24.14
C GLU A 110 34.56 24.77 -24.87
N ILE A 111 34.34 24.34 -26.12
CA ILE A 111 35.40 23.94 -27.05
C ILE A 111 35.46 24.88 -28.24
N THR A 112 36.67 25.36 -28.56
CA THR A 112 36.96 26.22 -29.71
C THR A 112 38.04 25.64 -30.62
N ALA A 113 37.96 25.96 -31.92
CA ALA A 113 38.93 25.51 -32.91
C ALA A 113 40.18 26.41 -33.01
N THR A 114 41.30 25.82 -33.43
CA THR A 114 42.58 26.50 -33.66
C THR A 114 43.21 26.07 -35.00
N ASP A 115 44.33 26.71 -35.40
CA ASP A 115 45.04 26.43 -36.66
C ASP A 115 45.56 24.98 -36.74
N GLY A 116 44.75 24.09 -37.30
CA GLY A 116 45.01 22.67 -37.42
C GLY A 116 44.00 21.75 -36.73
N SER A 117 43.03 22.28 -35.97
CA SER A 117 41.94 21.51 -35.37
C SER A 117 41.04 20.88 -36.44
N LYS A 118 40.50 19.68 -36.17
CA LYS A 118 39.73 18.89 -37.14
C LYS A 118 38.55 18.19 -36.51
N MET A 119 37.64 17.76 -37.37
CA MET A 119 36.49 16.93 -37.04
C MET A 119 36.51 15.72 -37.97
N LYS A 120 36.22 14.52 -37.46
CA LYS A 120 35.79 13.43 -38.34
C LYS A 120 34.35 13.70 -38.77
N CYS A 121 34.03 13.52 -40.05
CA CYS A 121 32.65 13.70 -40.52
C CYS A 121 31.79 12.49 -40.12
N ASP A 122 30.86 12.69 -39.20
CA ASP A 122 29.80 11.76 -38.78
C ASP A 122 28.50 11.97 -39.58
N LEU A 123 28.38 13.10 -40.28
CA LEU A 123 27.27 13.46 -41.17
C LEU A 123 27.40 12.83 -42.56
N SER A 124 26.32 12.87 -43.35
CA SER A 124 26.35 12.44 -44.75
C SER A 124 27.40 13.24 -45.56
N VAL A 125 27.37 14.57 -45.39
CA VAL A 125 28.20 15.55 -46.08
C VAL A 125 28.47 16.74 -45.16
N CYS A 126 29.67 16.82 -44.58
CA CYS A 126 30.09 17.97 -43.75
C CYS A 126 30.50 19.19 -44.58
N LEU A 127 30.79 19.02 -45.87
CA LEU A 127 31.02 20.10 -46.83
C LEU A 127 30.54 19.68 -48.20
N ALA A 128 29.64 20.45 -48.82
CA ALA A 128 29.11 20.16 -50.16
C ALA A 128 30.09 20.54 -51.28
N ASP A 129 29.90 19.96 -52.47
CA ASP A 129 30.71 20.22 -53.68
C ASP A 129 30.38 21.62 -54.25
N ASP A 130 31.32 22.56 -54.17
CA ASP A 130 31.25 23.90 -54.80
C ASP A 130 32.32 24.01 -55.92
N ASP A 131 32.17 24.97 -56.83
CA ASP A 131 33.05 25.15 -58.01
C ASP A 131 34.54 25.36 -57.66
N ASP A 132 34.89 25.64 -56.39
CA ASP A 132 36.26 25.84 -55.86
C ASP A 132 36.71 24.85 -54.74
N GLU A 133 35.82 24.07 -54.09
CA GLU A 133 36.18 23.18 -52.97
C GLU A 133 35.62 21.74 -53.12
N VAL A 134 36.37 20.74 -52.64
CA VAL A 134 36.02 19.32 -52.74
C VAL A 134 35.12 18.93 -51.57
N ALA A 135 33.99 18.28 -51.87
CA ALA A 135 33.08 17.77 -50.84
C ALA A 135 33.78 16.87 -49.81
N ILE A 136 33.39 17.01 -48.54
CA ILE A 136 33.86 16.18 -47.42
C ILE A 136 32.67 15.32 -46.96
N THR A 137 32.76 14.02 -47.21
CA THR A 137 31.70 13.05 -46.89
C THR A 137 31.96 12.34 -45.56
N PHE A 138 30.98 11.55 -45.11
CA PHE A 138 31.10 10.59 -44.01
C PHE A 138 32.48 9.90 -43.93
N GLY A 139 33.06 9.85 -42.72
CA GLY A 139 34.37 9.27 -42.43
C GLY A 139 35.59 10.14 -42.78
N GLU A 140 35.45 11.21 -43.58
CA GLU A 140 36.58 12.08 -43.94
C GLU A 140 36.89 13.16 -42.87
N LEU A 141 38.07 13.78 -42.98
CA LEU A 141 38.53 14.79 -42.01
C LEU A 141 38.19 16.22 -42.46
N TYR A 142 37.10 16.75 -41.94
CA TYR A 142 36.76 18.17 -42.02
C TYR A 142 37.78 19.01 -41.20
N THR A 143 38.03 20.24 -41.64
CA THR A 143 38.94 21.18 -40.95
C THR A 143 38.10 22.32 -40.41
N LEU A 144 38.03 22.43 -39.08
CA LEU A 144 37.11 23.34 -38.42
C LEU A 144 37.50 24.81 -38.65
N PRO A 145 36.51 25.71 -38.90
CA PRO A 145 36.77 27.14 -39.03
C PRO A 145 37.14 27.74 -37.66
N THR A 146 37.88 28.86 -37.66
CA THR A 146 38.45 29.45 -36.42
C THR A 146 37.44 30.12 -35.49
N ASP A 147 36.18 30.16 -35.91
CA ASP A 147 34.99 30.67 -35.20
C ASP A 147 34.01 29.54 -34.84
N PHE A 148 34.41 28.26 -34.99
CA PHE A 148 33.69 27.12 -34.43
C PHE A 148 33.73 27.12 -32.89
N GLU A 149 32.54 26.98 -32.29
CA GLU A 149 32.30 26.83 -30.86
C GLU A 149 31.27 25.71 -30.62
N LEU A 150 31.46 24.91 -29.56
CA LEU A 150 30.40 24.13 -28.91
C LEU A 150 30.52 24.31 -27.39
N SER A 151 29.40 24.23 -26.69
CA SER A 151 29.33 24.28 -25.22
C SER A 151 28.67 23.04 -24.61
N ALA A 152 28.90 22.86 -23.31
CA ALA A 152 28.17 21.99 -22.41
C ALA A 152 28.00 22.72 -21.07
N VAL A 153 26.96 22.41 -20.29
CA VAL A 153 26.77 22.95 -18.94
C VAL A 153 26.74 21.85 -17.90
N SER A 154 27.24 22.17 -16.71
CA SER A 154 27.14 21.31 -15.53
C SER A 154 26.58 22.11 -14.38
N SER A 155 25.69 21.48 -13.61
CA SER A 155 25.15 22.00 -12.35
C SER A 155 26.24 22.29 -11.30
N GLY A 156 27.45 21.77 -11.50
CA GLY A 156 28.54 21.78 -10.53
C GLY A 156 28.64 20.44 -9.80
N ALA A 157 29.54 20.37 -8.82
CA ALA A 157 29.72 19.22 -7.95
C ALA A 157 30.58 19.60 -6.74
N ASP A 158 30.42 18.91 -5.61
CA ASP A 158 31.26 19.11 -4.42
C ASP A 158 32.52 18.22 -4.40
N SER A 159 32.51 17.08 -5.11
CA SER A 159 33.57 16.06 -4.99
C SER A 159 33.64 15.07 -6.16
N GLY A 160 34.85 14.62 -6.50
CA GLY A 160 35.09 13.62 -7.55
C GLY A 160 35.49 14.18 -8.92
N THR A 161 35.59 13.31 -9.91
CA THR A 161 35.78 13.70 -11.32
C THR A 161 34.41 13.86 -11.97
N ILE A 162 34.10 15.02 -12.53
CA ILE A 162 32.87 15.27 -13.29
C ILE A 162 33.07 14.74 -14.72
N SER A 163 32.09 14.01 -15.26
CA SER A 163 32.07 13.59 -16.66
C SER A 163 31.29 14.62 -17.48
N ILE A 164 31.89 15.21 -18.51
CA ILE A 164 31.23 16.21 -19.36
C ILE A 164 31.67 16.03 -20.82
N ASN A 165 30.86 15.34 -21.60
CA ASN A 165 30.99 15.31 -23.05
C ASN A 165 30.51 16.64 -23.65
N ILE A 166 30.98 16.96 -24.86
CA ILE A 166 30.61 18.21 -25.56
C ILE A 166 30.11 17.82 -26.95
N THR A 167 28.80 17.97 -27.16
CA THR A 167 28.08 17.50 -28.35
C THR A 167 27.09 18.59 -28.83
N PRO A 168 26.47 18.42 -30.02
CA PRO A 168 25.31 19.22 -30.41
C PRO A 168 24.21 19.28 -29.34
N LEU A 169 23.91 18.17 -28.67
CA LEU A 169 22.87 18.09 -27.61
C LEU A 169 23.25 18.95 -26.40
N THR A 170 24.48 18.80 -25.89
CA THR A 170 24.95 19.61 -24.75
C THR A 170 25.03 21.10 -25.09
N ASN A 171 25.22 21.44 -26.36
CA ASN A 171 25.27 22.83 -26.83
C ASN A 171 23.88 23.49 -26.82
N ILE A 172 22.83 22.73 -27.13
CA ILE A 172 21.44 23.20 -27.01
C ILE A 172 21.05 23.33 -25.53
N ALA A 173 21.38 22.33 -24.70
CA ALA A 173 21.17 22.37 -23.25
C ALA A 173 21.89 23.56 -22.60
N ALA A 174 23.13 23.85 -23.02
CA ALA A 174 23.89 25.02 -22.57
C ALA A 174 23.21 26.34 -22.95
N ALA A 175 22.71 26.48 -24.17
CA ALA A 175 21.99 27.67 -24.60
C ALA A 175 20.69 27.89 -23.80
N LEU A 176 19.90 26.83 -23.58
CA LEU A 176 18.69 26.87 -22.75
C LEU A 176 19.00 27.23 -21.28
N ALA A 177 20.07 26.68 -20.72
CA ALA A 177 20.48 26.98 -19.35
C ALA A 177 20.89 28.45 -19.18
N LEU A 178 21.66 29.01 -20.12
CA LEU A 178 22.04 30.43 -20.07
C LEU A 178 20.84 31.36 -20.24
N ASP A 179 19.86 31.01 -21.07
CA ASP A 179 18.62 31.79 -21.25
C ASP A 179 17.77 31.81 -19.96
N LYS A 180 17.56 30.64 -19.34
CA LYS A 180 16.92 30.52 -18.02
C LYS A 180 17.62 31.36 -16.94
N VAL A 181 18.95 31.40 -16.91
CA VAL A 181 19.73 32.22 -15.96
C VAL A 181 19.60 33.72 -16.28
N ALA A 182 19.53 34.11 -17.55
CA ALA A 182 19.31 35.50 -17.95
C ALA A 182 17.93 36.02 -17.51
N ASP A 183 16.91 35.17 -17.51
CA ASP A 183 15.57 35.45 -16.96
C ASP A 183 15.48 35.28 -15.42
N GLY A 184 16.56 34.81 -14.77
CA GLY A 184 16.76 34.87 -13.32
C GLY A 184 16.73 33.54 -12.56
N ALA A 185 16.78 32.39 -13.25
CA ALA A 185 16.95 31.08 -12.61
C ALA A 185 18.33 30.92 -11.95
N ASP A 186 18.44 30.01 -10.99
CA ASP A 186 19.74 29.61 -10.43
C ASP A 186 20.58 28.83 -11.47
N PRO A 187 21.88 29.13 -11.64
CA PRO A 187 22.73 28.45 -12.62
C PRO A 187 22.86 26.94 -12.48
N ALA A 188 22.83 26.38 -11.27
CA ALA A 188 22.96 24.94 -11.07
C ALA A 188 21.67 24.21 -11.46
N ALA A 189 20.53 24.73 -11.00
CA ALA A 189 19.21 24.24 -11.36
C ALA A 189 18.93 24.39 -12.87
N ALA A 190 19.32 25.53 -13.46
CA ALA A 190 19.15 25.79 -14.89
C ALA A 190 20.00 24.85 -15.76
N ALA A 191 21.22 24.50 -15.34
CA ALA A 191 22.05 23.52 -16.05
C ALA A 191 21.42 22.11 -15.99
N ALA A 192 21.14 21.59 -14.79
CA ALA A 192 20.57 20.25 -14.62
C ALA A 192 19.25 20.07 -15.38
N ALA A 193 18.29 20.99 -15.19
CA ALA A 193 17.00 20.93 -15.89
C ALA A 193 17.14 21.00 -17.41
N SER A 194 18.11 21.75 -17.94
CA SER A 194 18.30 21.88 -19.40
C SER A 194 19.01 20.68 -20.01
N ASN A 195 19.89 20.00 -19.27
CA ASN A 195 20.53 18.78 -19.77
C ASN A 195 19.49 17.67 -19.97
N TYR A 196 18.62 17.43 -18.98
CA TYR A 196 17.60 16.37 -19.07
C TYR A 196 16.42 16.71 -19.98
N GLN A 197 16.02 17.98 -20.10
CA GLN A 197 15.00 18.36 -21.09
C GLN A 197 15.42 18.02 -22.53
N ILE A 198 16.71 18.14 -22.88
CA ILE A 198 17.22 17.72 -24.20
C ILE A 198 17.34 16.19 -24.32
N ALA A 199 17.39 15.47 -23.20
CA ALA A 199 17.35 14.01 -23.18
C ALA A 199 15.92 13.49 -23.42
N GLU A 200 14.97 13.94 -22.60
CA GLU A 200 13.54 13.57 -22.65
C GLU A 200 12.92 13.88 -24.02
N LEU A 201 13.14 15.10 -24.53
CA LEU A 201 12.71 15.56 -25.86
C LEU A 201 13.13 14.63 -27.02
N LEU A 202 14.22 13.89 -26.83
CA LEU A 202 14.81 12.99 -27.82
C LEU A 202 14.67 11.51 -27.43
N GLY A 203 13.91 11.19 -26.39
CA GLY A 203 13.74 9.82 -25.89
C GLY A 203 15.05 9.18 -25.41
N LEU A 204 15.92 9.95 -24.76
CA LEU A 204 17.24 9.50 -24.27
C LEU A 204 17.27 9.42 -22.74
N ASP A 205 17.83 8.34 -22.21
CA ASP A 205 17.98 8.12 -20.75
C ASP A 205 19.19 8.87 -20.17
N GLY A 206 18.93 9.83 -19.28
CA GLY A 206 19.95 10.47 -18.42
C GLY A 206 20.48 11.83 -18.89
N ASP A 207 21.51 12.35 -18.21
CA ASP A 207 22.10 13.66 -18.53
C ASP A 207 22.89 13.59 -19.86
N VAL A 208 22.54 14.44 -20.83
CA VAL A 208 23.19 14.51 -22.16
C VAL A 208 24.71 14.77 -22.13
N THR A 209 25.25 15.26 -21.01
CA THR A 209 26.69 15.43 -20.80
C THR A 209 27.41 14.17 -20.34
N GLU A 210 26.71 13.19 -19.76
CA GLU A 210 27.29 11.91 -19.32
C GLU A 210 27.10 10.77 -20.33
N LEU A 211 26.14 10.89 -21.28
CA LEU A 211 25.87 9.90 -22.34
C LEU A 211 27.15 9.40 -23.04
N PRO A 212 27.32 8.06 -23.23
CA PRO A 212 28.54 7.51 -23.83
C PRO A 212 28.78 8.03 -25.27
N ILE A 213 30.03 8.36 -25.60
CA ILE A 213 30.40 8.81 -26.95
C ILE A 213 30.92 7.65 -27.80
N VAL A 214 30.26 7.40 -28.93
CA VAL A 214 30.61 6.38 -29.92
C VAL A 214 31.18 7.06 -31.15
N ASP A 215 32.30 6.56 -31.66
CA ASP A 215 32.84 7.01 -32.94
C ASP A 215 32.06 6.36 -34.09
N LEU A 216 31.01 7.03 -34.57
CA LEU A 216 30.18 6.56 -35.68
C LEU A 216 31.00 6.28 -36.96
N THR A 217 32.24 6.75 -37.08
CA THR A 217 33.12 6.47 -38.23
C THR A 217 34.02 5.24 -38.06
N ASP A 218 33.94 4.53 -36.93
CA ASP A 218 34.75 3.35 -36.63
C ASP A 218 33.88 2.11 -36.37
N ALA A 219 34.01 1.11 -37.26
CA ALA A 219 33.28 -0.14 -37.14
C ALA A 219 33.66 -0.96 -35.89
N ASP A 220 34.88 -0.84 -35.35
CA ASP A 220 35.26 -1.50 -34.09
C ASP A 220 34.64 -0.79 -32.87
N ALA A 221 34.23 0.48 -32.99
CA ALA A 221 33.51 1.21 -31.95
C ALA A 221 32.00 0.94 -31.99
N ILE A 222 31.39 0.99 -33.19
CA ILE A 222 29.96 0.69 -33.38
C ILE A 222 29.62 -0.73 -32.92
N ASN A 223 30.39 -1.74 -33.36
CA ASN A 223 30.18 -3.14 -32.96
C ASN A 223 30.52 -3.45 -31.48
N ALA A 224 30.86 -2.44 -30.68
CA ALA A 224 31.18 -2.55 -29.26
C ALA A 224 30.26 -1.70 -28.36
N ALA A 225 29.35 -0.91 -28.94
CA ALA A 225 28.36 -0.11 -28.24
C ALA A 225 27.04 -0.89 -28.05
N ASP A 226 26.28 -0.51 -27.04
CA ASP A 226 24.87 -0.87 -26.85
C ASP A 226 23.95 -0.02 -27.76
N ALA A 227 22.66 -0.37 -27.82
CA ALA A 227 21.68 0.34 -28.64
C ALA A 227 21.54 1.81 -28.18
N ASP A 228 21.39 2.01 -26.88
CA ASP A 228 21.16 3.30 -26.23
C ASP A 228 22.29 4.30 -26.53
N ALA A 229 23.56 3.88 -26.44
CA ALA A 229 24.69 4.71 -26.83
C ALA A 229 24.77 4.97 -28.35
N LEU A 230 24.39 4.00 -29.20
CA LEU A 230 24.33 4.22 -30.65
C LEU A 230 23.26 5.26 -31.00
N GLU A 231 22.07 5.14 -30.41
CA GLU A 231 20.94 6.03 -30.61
C GLU A 231 21.24 7.46 -30.15
N ALA A 232 21.81 7.64 -28.97
CA ALA A 232 22.26 8.93 -28.46
C ALA A 232 23.24 9.64 -29.42
N ASN A 233 24.22 8.91 -29.97
CA ASN A 233 25.19 9.49 -30.90
C ASN A 233 24.57 9.76 -32.28
N LEU A 234 23.66 8.91 -32.75
CA LEU A 234 22.91 9.10 -33.99
C LEU A 234 22.02 10.35 -33.91
N LYS A 235 21.17 10.47 -32.87
CA LYS A 235 20.31 11.64 -32.66
C LYS A 235 21.14 12.93 -32.52
N SER A 236 22.25 12.87 -31.77
CA SER A 236 23.21 13.97 -31.63
C SER A 236 23.80 14.45 -32.97
N ALA A 237 24.08 13.54 -33.90
CA ALA A 237 24.53 13.89 -35.26
C ALA A 237 23.36 14.40 -36.13
N ALA A 238 22.23 13.68 -36.09
CA ALA A 238 21.03 13.89 -36.90
C ALA A 238 20.37 15.25 -36.69
N VAL A 239 20.39 15.81 -35.48
CA VAL A 239 19.95 17.19 -35.21
C VAL A 239 20.58 18.20 -36.17
N VAL A 240 21.83 18.00 -36.59
CA VAL A 240 22.51 18.90 -37.54
C VAL A 240 22.40 18.44 -38.98
N GLU A 241 22.23 17.15 -39.25
CA GLU A 241 21.89 16.64 -40.60
C GLU A 241 20.50 17.14 -41.04
N ALA A 242 19.52 17.13 -40.14
CA ALA A 242 18.18 17.71 -40.34
C ALA A 242 18.26 19.23 -40.53
N ALA A 243 18.98 19.94 -39.65
CA ALA A 243 19.19 21.39 -39.78
C ALA A 243 19.92 21.78 -41.08
N LEU A 244 20.83 20.95 -41.60
CA LEU A 244 21.44 21.14 -42.92
C LEU A 244 20.41 20.90 -44.04
N SER A 245 19.64 19.82 -43.95
CA SER A 245 18.67 19.38 -44.96
C SER A 245 17.50 20.35 -45.16
N GLY A 246 16.98 20.95 -44.08
CA GLY A 246 15.95 22.00 -44.15
C GLY A 246 16.47 23.37 -44.62
N SER A 247 17.79 23.58 -44.63
CA SER A 247 18.39 24.89 -44.89
C SER A 247 18.62 25.22 -46.38
N THR A 248 19.07 26.45 -46.66
CA THR A 248 19.36 26.88 -48.04
C THR A 248 20.66 26.26 -48.54
N ALA A 249 20.68 25.75 -49.78
CA ALA A 249 21.89 25.23 -50.41
C ALA A 249 23.09 26.21 -50.31
N GLY A 250 24.14 25.78 -49.59
CA GLY A 250 25.32 26.59 -49.27
C GLY A 250 25.39 27.11 -47.82
N THR A 251 24.45 26.75 -46.93
CA THR A 251 24.63 26.85 -45.47
C THR A 251 25.83 26.01 -45.02
N SER A 252 26.60 26.47 -44.03
CA SER A 252 27.67 25.67 -43.41
C SER A 252 27.17 24.86 -42.22
N LEU A 253 27.94 23.85 -41.84
CA LEU A 253 27.74 23.00 -40.66
C LEU A 253 27.42 23.80 -39.38
N GLU A 254 28.18 24.88 -39.16
CA GLU A 254 28.09 25.77 -37.99
C GLU A 254 26.84 26.65 -38.07
N ALA A 255 26.54 27.19 -39.26
CA ALA A 255 25.37 28.03 -39.48
C ALA A 255 24.05 27.26 -39.36
N ALA A 256 24.04 25.97 -39.72
CA ALA A 256 22.90 25.08 -39.50
C ALA A 256 22.67 24.80 -38.00
N LEU A 257 23.73 24.44 -37.27
CA LEU A 257 23.64 24.21 -35.81
C LEU A 257 23.22 25.48 -35.05
N GLU A 258 23.82 26.64 -35.34
CA GLU A 258 23.45 27.93 -34.74
C GLU A 258 21.98 28.27 -35.03
N SER A 259 21.47 27.94 -36.22
CA SER A 259 20.06 28.12 -36.57
C SER A 259 19.15 27.19 -35.76
N PHE A 260 19.54 25.93 -35.52
CA PHE A 260 18.77 25.00 -34.68
C PHE A 260 18.75 25.46 -33.21
N VAL A 261 19.90 25.81 -32.65
CA VAL A 261 20.00 26.34 -31.27
C VAL A 261 19.17 27.61 -31.11
N THR A 262 19.22 28.51 -32.10
CA THR A 262 18.38 29.71 -32.13
C THR A 262 16.89 29.37 -32.20
N GLN A 263 16.48 28.44 -33.07
CA GLN A 263 15.09 27.98 -33.17
C GLN A 263 14.62 27.46 -31.81
N TYR A 264 15.35 26.50 -31.24
CA TYR A 264 14.99 25.82 -30.00
C TYR A 264 14.79 26.81 -28.84
N VAL A 265 15.75 27.71 -28.60
CA VAL A 265 15.61 28.70 -27.52
C VAL A 265 14.51 29.72 -27.82
N THR A 266 14.43 30.28 -29.04
CA THR A 266 13.48 31.38 -29.33
C THR A 266 12.04 30.94 -29.60
N SER A 267 11.79 29.65 -29.79
CA SER A 267 10.47 29.07 -30.08
C SER A 267 9.88 28.29 -28.91
N ASN A 268 10.59 28.22 -27.77
CA ASN A 268 10.34 27.28 -26.68
C ASN A 268 10.30 25.82 -27.16
N GLY A 269 11.31 25.42 -27.92
CA GLY A 269 11.56 24.02 -28.29
C GLY A 269 11.38 23.68 -29.77
N VAL A 270 11.03 22.43 -30.04
CA VAL A 270 10.72 21.88 -31.38
C VAL A 270 9.36 21.19 -31.37
N ALA A 271 8.70 21.16 -32.53
CA ALA A 271 7.44 20.41 -32.71
C ALA A 271 7.74 18.97 -33.14
N GLU A 272 6.79 18.07 -32.92
CA GLU A 272 6.88 16.67 -33.38
C GLU A 272 6.87 16.62 -34.92
N THR A 273 6.00 17.41 -35.57
CA THR A 273 5.90 17.55 -37.04
C THR A 273 5.64 19.00 -37.47
N GLU A 274 5.99 19.38 -38.71
CA GLU A 274 5.83 20.74 -39.22
C GLU A 274 4.37 21.14 -39.53
N GLY A 275 4.03 22.40 -39.22
CA GLY A 275 2.74 22.99 -39.56
C GLY A 275 2.55 23.25 -41.07
N VAL A 276 1.34 23.07 -41.58
CA VAL A 276 1.02 23.12 -43.03
C VAL A 276 1.17 24.53 -43.70
N ASP A 277 1.58 25.55 -42.95
CA ASP A 277 1.72 26.96 -43.39
C ASP A 277 2.95 27.67 -42.75
N VAL A 278 4.01 26.95 -42.32
CA VAL A 278 5.23 27.60 -41.79
C VAL A 278 6.04 28.24 -42.94
N ASP A 279 6.26 29.56 -42.87
CA ASP A 279 6.92 30.39 -43.91
C ASP A 279 8.43 30.57 -43.65
N THR A 280 8.99 29.78 -42.73
CA THR A 280 10.39 29.72 -42.27
C THR A 280 10.78 28.27 -42.04
N ALA A 281 11.93 27.82 -42.53
CA ALA A 281 12.39 26.47 -42.28
C ALA A 281 12.65 26.25 -40.77
N SER A 282 11.99 25.25 -40.21
CA SER A 282 12.21 24.72 -38.86
C SER A 282 12.97 23.39 -38.98
N VAL A 283 13.26 22.78 -37.83
CA VAL A 283 13.50 21.35 -37.68
C VAL A 283 12.49 20.79 -36.66
N SER A 284 11.90 19.65 -36.99
CA SER A 284 10.96 18.87 -36.17
C SER A 284 11.56 17.54 -35.69
N LEU A 285 10.91 16.85 -34.75
CA LEU A 285 11.35 15.51 -34.32
C LEU A 285 11.23 14.47 -35.44
N GLU A 286 10.18 14.54 -36.28
CA GLU A 286 10.03 13.75 -37.51
C GLU A 286 11.29 13.83 -38.40
N GLU A 287 11.84 15.04 -38.60
CA GLU A 287 13.04 15.26 -39.41
C GLU A 287 14.33 14.77 -38.72
N ILE A 288 14.41 14.81 -37.39
CA ILE A 288 15.56 14.29 -36.62
C ILE A 288 15.57 12.75 -36.64
N ALA A 289 14.42 12.11 -36.51
CA ALA A 289 14.27 10.66 -36.64
C ALA A 289 14.60 10.19 -38.07
N ALA A 290 14.05 10.85 -39.09
CA ALA A 290 14.35 10.56 -40.49
C ALA A 290 15.85 10.74 -40.83
N ALA A 291 16.48 11.81 -40.34
CA ALA A 291 17.92 12.03 -40.50
C ALA A 291 18.77 10.97 -39.76
N SER A 292 18.33 10.51 -38.59
CA SER A 292 18.98 9.42 -37.85
C SER A 292 18.95 8.10 -38.64
N GLN A 293 17.85 7.81 -39.34
CA GLN A 293 17.75 6.67 -40.26
C GLN A 293 18.68 6.81 -41.48
N GLU A 294 18.81 8.01 -42.07
CA GLU A 294 19.74 8.24 -43.19
C GLU A 294 21.20 8.02 -42.75
N LEU A 295 21.61 8.54 -41.59
CA LEU A 295 22.94 8.28 -41.02
C LEU A 295 23.18 6.79 -40.73
N THR A 296 22.18 6.08 -40.20
CA THR A 296 22.22 4.62 -39.98
C THR A 296 22.45 3.85 -41.29
N SER A 297 21.74 4.23 -42.36
CA SER A 297 21.88 3.65 -43.70
C SER A 297 23.27 3.92 -44.31
N ILE A 298 23.83 5.11 -44.08
CA ILE A 298 25.18 5.50 -44.53
C ILE A 298 26.26 4.69 -43.79
N ILE A 299 26.14 4.56 -42.46
CA ILE A 299 27.02 3.74 -41.61
C ILE A 299 27.11 2.30 -42.14
N VAL A 300 25.96 1.66 -42.39
CA VAL A 300 25.89 0.27 -42.90
C VAL A 300 26.40 0.15 -44.35
N THR A 301 26.34 1.22 -45.14
CA THR A 301 26.74 1.22 -46.56
C THR A 301 28.24 1.45 -46.76
N GLU A 302 28.85 2.39 -46.03
CA GLU A 302 30.22 2.85 -46.26
C GLU A 302 31.27 2.21 -45.33
N LEU A 303 30.89 1.65 -44.16
CA LEU A 303 31.83 1.00 -43.24
C LEU A 303 31.92 -0.53 -43.45
N GLU A 304 33.05 -0.99 -44.01
CA GLU A 304 33.39 -2.43 -44.09
C GLU A 304 33.54 -3.06 -42.69
N GLY A 305 32.43 -3.54 -42.12
CA GLY A 305 32.41 -4.24 -40.82
C GLY A 305 31.14 -4.08 -40.00
N VAL A 306 30.27 -3.12 -40.35
CA VAL A 306 28.95 -2.92 -39.72
C VAL A 306 27.87 -3.71 -40.48
N SER A 307 26.74 -4.00 -39.84
CA SER A 307 25.65 -4.81 -40.39
C SER A 307 24.29 -4.39 -39.83
N ALA A 308 23.30 -4.15 -40.70
CA ALA A 308 21.89 -3.99 -40.29
C ALA A 308 21.25 -5.31 -39.80
N GLU A 309 21.93 -6.45 -39.92
CA GLU A 309 21.54 -7.71 -39.25
C GLU A 309 22.20 -7.86 -37.85
N ASP A 310 22.87 -6.83 -37.30
CA ASP A 310 23.35 -6.81 -35.92
C ASP A 310 22.21 -6.50 -34.93
N GLU A 311 22.27 -7.08 -33.72
CA GLU A 311 21.19 -7.01 -32.72
C GLU A 311 20.97 -5.58 -32.19
N ASN A 312 22.03 -4.81 -31.96
CA ASN A 312 21.91 -3.43 -31.46
C ASN A 312 21.56 -2.47 -32.59
N MET A 313 22.19 -2.61 -33.76
CA MET A 313 21.91 -1.77 -34.92
C MET A 313 20.47 -1.93 -35.43
N ALA A 314 19.94 -3.16 -35.47
CA ALA A 314 18.56 -3.42 -35.86
C ALA A 314 17.54 -2.95 -34.82
N ALA A 315 17.90 -2.90 -33.53
CA ALA A 315 17.05 -2.32 -32.49
C ALA A 315 16.89 -0.80 -32.71
N VAL A 316 18.01 -0.07 -32.90
CA VAL A 316 17.99 1.37 -33.15
C VAL A 316 17.31 1.71 -34.48
N GLU A 317 17.57 0.98 -35.57
CA GLU A 317 16.84 1.16 -36.84
C GLU A 317 15.32 0.96 -36.65
N THR A 318 14.91 0.02 -35.79
CA THR A 318 13.48 -0.20 -35.48
C THR A 318 12.88 0.92 -34.61
N ALA A 319 13.62 1.43 -33.62
CA ALA A 319 13.18 2.53 -32.75
C ALA A 319 12.97 3.82 -33.56
N LEU A 320 13.96 4.23 -34.35
CA LEU A 320 13.91 5.43 -35.19
C LEU A 320 12.80 5.40 -36.26
N ILE A 321 12.39 4.21 -36.71
CA ILE A 321 11.25 4.01 -37.63
C ILE A 321 9.90 4.16 -36.91
N ALA A 322 9.82 3.81 -35.62
CA ALA A 322 8.64 4.07 -34.81
C ALA A 322 8.53 5.57 -34.49
N GLU A 323 9.63 6.18 -34.05
CA GLU A 323 9.73 7.60 -33.71
C GLU A 323 9.35 8.52 -34.87
N GLU A 324 9.89 8.31 -36.09
CA GLU A 324 9.47 9.05 -37.29
C GLU A 324 7.95 8.91 -37.53
N ALA A 325 7.42 7.69 -37.41
CA ALA A 325 6.03 7.39 -37.71
C ALA A 325 5.03 7.99 -36.69
N ASP A 326 5.40 8.02 -35.41
CA ASP A 326 4.58 8.58 -34.34
C ASP A 326 4.71 10.12 -34.30
N ALA A 327 5.91 10.69 -34.47
CA ALA A 327 6.12 12.13 -34.60
C ALA A 327 5.36 12.74 -35.80
N ALA A 328 5.33 12.03 -36.94
CA ALA A 328 4.54 12.42 -38.13
C ALA A 328 3.01 12.39 -37.92
N MET A 329 2.51 11.90 -36.79
CA MET A 329 1.11 11.97 -36.36
C MET A 329 0.87 12.99 -35.23
N GLY A 330 1.94 13.67 -34.78
CA GLY A 330 2.04 14.39 -33.53
C GLY A 330 1.62 15.87 -33.53
N SER A 331 2.11 16.57 -32.50
CA SER A 331 1.91 18.01 -32.26
C SER A 331 2.67 18.88 -33.26
N THR A 332 1.99 19.93 -33.75
CA THR A 332 2.62 21.04 -34.49
C THR A 332 2.96 22.25 -33.60
N GLU A 333 2.65 22.19 -32.30
CA GLU A 333 3.09 23.18 -31.31
C GLU A 333 4.39 22.68 -30.65
N PRO A 334 5.39 23.55 -30.43
CA PRO A 334 6.69 23.13 -29.93
C PRO A 334 6.69 22.80 -28.43
N THR A 335 7.52 21.82 -28.06
CA THR A 335 7.86 21.47 -26.67
C THR A 335 9.37 21.57 -26.43
N GLN A 336 9.76 21.96 -25.22
CA GLN A 336 11.17 21.93 -24.76
C GLN A 336 11.60 20.52 -24.31
N GLY A 337 10.67 19.58 -24.23
CA GLY A 337 10.79 18.41 -23.37
C GLY A 337 10.42 18.75 -21.93
N ASP A 338 9.98 17.76 -21.16
CA ASP A 338 9.68 17.90 -19.74
C ASP A 338 10.94 17.70 -18.88
N ILE A 339 10.87 18.14 -17.62
CA ILE A 339 11.89 17.84 -16.62
C ILE A 339 11.42 16.58 -15.89
N PRO A 340 12.16 15.45 -15.95
CA PRO A 340 11.80 14.25 -15.20
C PRO A 340 11.66 14.54 -13.70
N ASP A 341 10.69 13.90 -13.04
CA ASP A 341 10.32 14.22 -11.64
C ASP A 341 11.50 14.07 -10.65
N ASP A 342 12.51 13.26 -10.95
CA ASP A 342 13.72 13.01 -10.15
C ASP A 342 14.88 14.01 -10.41
N VAL A 343 14.76 14.86 -11.43
CA VAL A 343 15.83 15.77 -11.89
C VAL A 343 15.72 17.15 -11.26
N GLY A 344 16.83 17.61 -10.67
CA GLY A 344 16.79 18.79 -9.80
C GLY A 344 16.07 18.50 -8.49
N SER A 345 16.28 17.29 -7.96
CA SER A 345 15.72 16.70 -6.73
C SER A 345 16.08 17.43 -5.41
N GLU A 346 16.52 18.70 -5.48
CA GLU A 346 16.76 19.56 -4.32
C GLU A 346 15.93 20.85 -4.37
N GLY A 347 15.33 21.19 -3.23
CA GLY A 347 14.71 22.50 -2.98
C GLY A 347 13.52 22.84 -3.88
N LEU A 348 13.58 23.99 -4.55
CA LEU A 348 12.45 24.58 -5.27
C LEU A 348 12.05 23.82 -6.54
N VAL A 349 12.98 23.15 -7.22
CA VAL A 349 12.67 22.36 -8.42
C VAL A 349 11.91 21.09 -8.03
N ALA A 350 12.46 20.29 -7.11
CA ALA A 350 11.77 19.16 -6.49
C ALA A 350 10.40 19.55 -5.91
N THR A 351 10.29 20.72 -5.26
CA THR A 351 9.03 21.23 -4.72
C THR A 351 7.99 21.53 -5.81
N LYS A 352 8.41 21.95 -7.01
CA LYS A 352 7.51 22.15 -8.16
C LYS A 352 7.13 20.83 -8.82
N ALA A 353 8.07 19.90 -8.98
CA ALA A 353 7.80 18.53 -9.45
C ALA A 353 6.79 17.82 -8.55
N PHE A 354 7.00 17.83 -7.23
CA PHE A 354 6.04 17.30 -6.23
C PHE A 354 4.62 17.89 -6.37
N VAL A 355 4.50 19.21 -6.56
CA VAL A 355 3.19 19.85 -6.76
C VAL A 355 2.57 19.45 -8.10
N SER A 356 3.37 19.24 -9.14
CA SER A 356 2.94 18.65 -10.42
C SER A 356 2.40 17.23 -10.20
N GLN A 357 3.21 16.36 -9.58
CA GLN A 357 2.89 14.97 -9.24
C GLN A 357 1.55 14.84 -8.48
N VAL A 358 1.34 15.66 -7.44
CA VAL A 358 0.07 15.70 -6.69
C VAL A 358 -1.09 16.21 -7.56
N SER A 359 -0.84 17.20 -8.44
CA SER A 359 -1.87 17.68 -9.38
C SER A 359 -2.23 16.64 -10.45
N THR A 360 -1.29 15.80 -10.88
CA THR A 360 -1.53 14.68 -11.82
C THR A 360 -2.46 13.64 -11.19
N PHE A 361 -2.22 13.24 -9.94
CA PHE A 361 -3.17 12.38 -9.23
C PHE A 361 -4.54 13.03 -9.02
N ASN A 362 -4.60 14.32 -8.67
CA ASN A 362 -5.87 15.03 -8.53
C ASN A 362 -6.62 15.14 -9.88
N LEU A 363 -5.90 15.28 -10.99
CA LEU A 363 -6.48 15.34 -12.33
C LEU A 363 -6.94 13.96 -12.82
N ALA A 364 -6.16 12.91 -12.61
CA ALA A 364 -6.58 11.53 -12.88
C ALA A 364 -7.86 11.18 -12.10
N ALA A 365 -7.91 11.52 -10.81
CA ALA A 365 -9.11 11.37 -9.97
C ALA A 365 -10.31 12.27 -10.37
N GLN A 366 -10.15 13.17 -11.35
CA GLN A 366 -11.21 14.03 -11.90
C GLN A 366 -11.54 13.76 -13.38
N LEU A 367 -10.71 12.99 -14.09
CA LEU A 367 -10.96 12.50 -15.44
C LEU A 367 -11.88 11.27 -15.41
N ASP A 368 -12.21 10.71 -16.58
CA ASP A 368 -13.00 9.48 -16.65
C ASP A 368 -12.31 8.27 -15.98
N SER A 369 -11.01 8.38 -15.63
CA SER A 369 -10.24 7.46 -14.78
C SER A 369 -10.81 7.30 -13.37
N ALA A 370 -11.56 8.29 -12.87
CA ALA A 370 -12.34 8.12 -11.64
C ALA A 370 -13.29 6.91 -11.74
N ASN A 371 -13.86 6.66 -12.92
CA ASN A 371 -14.69 5.50 -13.18
C ASN A 371 -13.87 4.20 -13.30
N THR A 372 -12.59 4.22 -13.73
CA THR A 372 -11.81 2.96 -13.77
C THR A 372 -11.46 2.50 -12.37
N PHE A 373 -10.95 3.39 -11.53
CA PHE A 373 -10.70 3.13 -10.11
C PHE A 373 -11.98 2.74 -9.35
N GLU A 374 -13.11 3.44 -9.58
CA GLU A 374 -14.41 3.08 -8.99
C GLU A 374 -14.89 1.69 -9.47
N ASP A 375 -14.82 1.39 -10.77
CA ASP A 375 -15.18 0.09 -11.36
C ASP A 375 -14.31 -1.08 -10.84
N GLU A 376 -13.00 -0.88 -10.66
CA GLU A 376 -12.10 -1.95 -10.19
C GLU A 376 -12.38 -2.28 -8.72
N ILE A 377 -12.56 -1.25 -7.88
CA ILE A 377 -13.02 -1.43 -6.50
C ILE A 377 -14.46 -1.96 -6.46
N SER A 378 -15.31 -1.63 -7.45
CA SER A 378 -16.65 -2.20 -7.61
C SER A 378 -16.62 -3.72 -7.76
N LEU A 379 -15.56 -4.32 -8.33
CA LEU A 379 -15.42 -5.78 -8.35
C LEU A 379 -15.47 -6.39 -6.93
N ALA A 380 -14.86 -5.71 -5.95
CA ALA A 380 -14.82 -6.15 -4.56
C ALA A 380 -16.11 -5.81 -3.79
N THR A 381 -16.82 -4.73 -4.13
CA THR A 381 -18.12 -4.42 -3.49
C THR A 381 -19.28 -5.19 -4.11
N ASP A 382 -19.38 -5.29 -5.42
CA ASP A 382 -20.54 -5.83 -6.12
C ASP A 382 -20.70 -7.34 -5.92
N ILE A 383 -19.59 -8.06 -5.70
CA ILE A 383 -19.64 -9.47 -5.29
C ILE A 383 -20.30 -9.67 -3.91
N THR A 384 -20.29 -8.66 -3.03
CA THR A 384 -20.97 -8.70 -1.72
C THR A 384 -22.40 -8.16 -1.74
N THR A 385 -22.89 -7.59 -2.85
CA THR A 385 -24.26 -7.02 -2.95
C THR A 385 -25.38 -8.04 -3.15
N TYR A 386 -25.02 -9.30 -3.38
CA TYR A 386 -25.94 -10.43 -3.53
C TYR A 386 -26.01 -11.27 -2.24
N ASP A 387 -26.62 -12.45 -2.31
CA ASP A 387 -26.89 -13.42 -1.22
C ASP A 387 -25.61 -14.01 -0.54
N LEU A 388 -24.53 -13.24 -0.43
CA LEU A 388 -23.23 -13.67 0.11
C LEU A 388 -23.26 -13.80 1.64
N ASP A 389 -24.00 -12.91 2.32
CA ASP A 389 -24.31 -13.01 3.76
C ASP A 389 -25.00 -14.34 4.08
N VAL A 390 -26.08 -14.65 3.35
CA VAL A 390 -26.83 -15.90 3.42
C VAL A 390 -25.98 -17.12 3.07
N SER A 391 -25.02 -16.97 2.15
CA SER A 391 -24.10 -18.06 1.77
C SER A 391 -23.04 -18.30 2.84
N ALA A 392 -22.55 -17.24 3.51
CA ALA A 392 -21.62 -17.34 4.62
C ALA A 392 -22.31 -17.92 5.87
N GLU A 393 -23.56 -17.54 6.16
CA GLU A 393 -24.36 -18.14 7.24
C GLU A 393 -24.66 -19.62 6.98
N ALA A 394 -25.03 -20.00 5.76
CA ALA A 394 -25.20 -21.40 5.39
C ALA A 394 -23.89 -22.21 5.56
N LEU A 395 -22.74 -21.59 5.31
CA LEU A 395 -21.42 -22.22 5.50
C LEU A 395 -21.06 -22.36 6.99
N SER A 396 -21.29 -21.32 7.81
CA SER A 396 -21.00 -21.37 9.25
C SER A 396 -21.90 -22.39 9.97
N LEU A 397 -23.18 -22.46 9.62
CA LEU A 397 -24.12 -23.47 10.12
C LEU A 397 -23.71 -24.90 9.72
N ALA A 398 -23.19 -25.08 8.49
CA ALA A 398 -22.70 -26.38 8.04
C ALA A 398 -21.40 -26.80 8.76
N ALA A 399 -20.49 -25.84 9.01
CA ALA A 399 -19.27 -26.06 9.79
C ALA A 399 -19.58 -26.40 11.26
N ALA A 400 -20.49 -25.66 11.91
CA ALA A 400 -20.94 -25.94 13.28
C ALA A 400 -21.60 -27.33 13.39
N ALA A 401 -22.46 -27.70 12.43
CA ALA A 401 -23.06 -29.03 12.39
C ALA A 401 -22.02 -30.15 12.24
N ILE A 402 -20.95 -29.92 11.46
CA ILE A 402 -19.82 -30.86 11.33
C ILE A 402 -19.03 -30.95 12.65
N ALA A 403 -18.82 -29.84 13.36
CA ALA A 403 -18.11 -29.84 14.64
C ALA A 403 -18.85 -30.65 15.72
N GLU A 404 -20.16 -30.45 15.92
CA GLU A 404 -20.95 -31.29 16.82
C GLU A 404 -20.99 -32.76 16.36
N ALA A 405 -20.92 -33.02 15.05
CA ALA A 405 -20.81 -34.38 14.52
C ALA A 405 -19.45 -35.04 14.82
N VAL A 406 -18.37 -34.26 14.99
CA VAL A 406 -17.07 -34.77 15.50
C VAL A 406 -17.21 -35.14 16.98
N GLU A 407 -17.73 -34.24 17.82
CA GLU A 407 -18.01 -34.49 19.25
C GLU A 407 -18.82 -35.79 19.43
N ALA A 408 -19.93 -35.91 18.71
CA ALA A 408 -20.82 -37.08 18.78
C ALA A 408 -20.17 -38.40 18.30
N VAL A 409 -19.17 -38.35 17.41
CA VAL A 409 -18.40 -39.54 16.99
C VAL A 409 -17.39 -39.98 18.06
N VAL A 410 -16.91 -39.05 18.90
CA VAL A 410 -15.94 -39.32 19.97
C VAL A 410 -16.63 -39.91 21.20
N ASP A 411 -17.79 -39.40 21.60
CA ASP A 411 -18.59 -39.90 22.74
C ASP A 411 -19.24 -41.28 22.45
N SER A 412 -19.63 -41.56 21.21
CA SER A 412 -20.48 -42.73 20.95
C SER A 412 -19.78 -44.09 21.08
N GLU A 413 -20.26 -44.92 22.02
CA GLU A 413 -19.91 -46.35 22.13
C GLU A 413 -20.13 -47.17 20.81
N THR A 414 -20.85 -46.61 19.83
CA THR A 414 -21.20 -47.29 18.57
C THR A 414 -20.93 -46.43 17.34
N PRO A 415 -20.36 -46.98 16.25
CA PRO A 415 -20.08 -46.20 15.04
C PRO A 415 -21.32 -45.49 14.48
N LEU A 416 -21.34 -44.16 14.57
CA LEU A 416 -22.37 -43.33 13.95
C LEU A 416 -22.25 -43.34 12.43
N THR A 417 -23.39 -43.27 11.75
CA THR A 417 -23.47 -43.08 10.29
C THR A 417 -24.15 -41.76 9.89
N THR A 418 -24.67 -41.03 10.88
CA THR A 418 -25.30 -39.72 10.70
C THR A 418 -25.38 -38.99 12.04
N TYR A 419 -25.28 -37.66 12.00
CA TYR A 419 -25.64 -36.74 13.08
C TYR A 419 -26.73 -35.77 12.58
N THR A 420 -27.53 -35.22 13.50
CA THR A 420 -28.53 -34.19 13.19
C THR A 420 -28.34 -33.01 14.13
N TYR A 421 -27.87 -31.90 13.59
CA TYR A 421 -27.80 -30.61 14.28
C TYR A 421 -29.16 -29.92 14.22
N GLU A 422 -29.66 -29.45 15.37
CA GLU A 422 -30.97 -28.81 15.51
C GLU A 422 -30.82 -27.27 15.56
N SER A 423 -30.86 -26.61 14.40
CA SER A 423 -30.88 -25.13 14.31
C SER A 423 -32.31 -24.57 14.25
N GLU A 424 -32.51 -23.35 14.74
CA GLU A 424 -33.77 -22.61 14.60
C GLU A 424 -34.14 -22.35 13.13
N LEU A 425 -33.14 -22.31 12.23
CA LEU A 425 -33.28 -22.18 10.78
C LEU A 425 -33.54 -23.53 10.05
N GLY A 426 -33.55 -24.64 10.79
CA GLY A 426 -33.85 -25.98 10.30
C GLY A 426 -32.72 -26.99 10.49
N ASN A 427 -33.10 -28.26 10.61
CA ASN A 427 -32.20 -29.35 10.96
C ASN A 427 -31.13 -29.61 9.88
N ILE A 428 -29.87 -29.76 10.28
CA ILE A 428 -28.76 -30.10 9.38
C ILE A 428 -28.35 -31.55 9.60
N THR A 429 -28.42 -32.36 8.54
CA THR A 429 -28.06 -33.78 8.58
C THR A 429 -26.64 -33.96 8.09
N VAL A 430 -25.72 -34.30 9.00
CA VAL A 430 -24.36 -34.71 8.65
C VAL A 430 -24.38 -36.21 8.38
N ALA A 431 -23.96 -36.62 7.19
CA ALA A 431 -23.67 -38.02 6.88
C ALA A 431 -22.24 -38.36 7.35
N ILE A 432 -22.06 -39.53 7.98
CA ILE A 432 -20.79 -39.93 8.60
C ILE A 432 -20.33 -41.27 7.99
N SER A 433 -19.07 -41.33 7.56
CA SER A 433 -18.43 -42.50 6.97
C SER A 433 -17.05 -42.75 7.58
N ILE A 434 -16.86 -43.91 8.19
CA ILE A 434 -15.60 -44.30 8.87
C ILE A 434 -14.88 -45.36 8.03
N SER A 435 -13.61 -45.15 7.71
CA SER A 435 -12.82 -46.02 6.82
C SER A 435 -11.41 -46.27 7.35
N GLY A 436 -11.29 -47.09 8.39
CA GLY A 436 -10.07 -47.21 9.17
C GLY A 436 -10.07 -46.12 10.23
N ASP A 437 -8.95 -45.41 10.37
CA ASP A 437 -8.79 -44.31 11.33
C ASP A 437 -9.32 -42.98 10.77
N THR A 438 -9.57 -42.88 9.46
CA THR A 438 -10.15 -41.71 8.80
C THR A 438 -11.67 -41.67 8.92
N VAL A 439 -12.21 -40.51 9.30
CA VAL A 439 -13.66 -40.21 9.31
C VAL A 439 -13.97 -39.11 8.30
N THR A 440 -15.02 -39.31 7.51
CA THR A 440 -15.56 -38.31 6.57
C THR A 440 -16.95 -37.88 7.02
N TYR A 441 -17.13 -36.57 7.11
CA TYR A 441 -18.38 -35.88 7.39
C TYR A 441 -18.87 -35.20 6.10
N THR A 442 -20.18 -35.21 5.84
CA THR A 442 -20.74 -34.59 4.64
C THR A 442 -22.10 -33.97 4.92
N VAL A 443 -22.24 -32.68 4.61
CA VAL A 443 -23.52 -31.94 4.62
C VAL A 443 -23.92 -31.68 3.17
N ALA A 444 -24.89 -32.45 2.69
CA ALA A 444 -25.38 -32.38 1.30
C ALA A 444 -26.90 -32.16 1.29
N GLN A 445 -27.33 -30.90 1.44
CA GLN A 445 -28.75 -30.55 1.59
C GLN A 445 -29.09 -29.14 1.04
N THR A 446 -30.34 -28.71 1.21
CA THR A 446 -30.78 -27.36 0.88
C THR A 446 -31.49 -26.76 2.09
N LEU A 447 -31.01 -25.63 2.57
CA LEU A 447 -31.64 -24.84 3.63
C LEU A 447 -32.47 -23.69 3.04
N ASN A 448 -33.30 -23.09 3.90
CA ASN A 448 -34.04 -21.87 3.61
C ASN A 448 -33.66 -20.86 4.69
N ILE A 449 -32.79 -19.91 4.36
CA ILE A 449 -32.29 -18.88 5.28
C ILE A 449 -32.98 -17.56 4.94
N GLU A 450 -33.20 -16.70 5.92
CA GLU A 450 -33.84 -15.40 5.73
C GLU A 450 -32.79 -14.30 5.68
N ASP A 451 -32.76 -13.53 4.59
CA ASP A 451 -31.79 -12.44 4.44
C ASP A 451 -32.06 -11.29 5.43
N SER A 452 -31.11 -10.35 5.50
CA SER A 452 -31.21 -9.14 6.32
C SER A 452 -32.43 -8.23 6.03
N THR A 453 -33.20 -8.51 4.97
CA THR A 453 -34.44 -7.80 4.58
C THR A 453 -35.73 -8.56 4.90
N GLY A 454 -35.64 -9.81 5.38
CA GLY A 454 -36.79 -10.67 5.64
C GLY A 454 -37.24 -11.52 4.44
N VAL A 455 -36.35 -11.79 3.47
CA VAL A 455 -36.63 -12.63 2.30
C VAL A 455 -35.98 -14.01 2.46
N THR A 456 -36.80 -15.06 2.41
CA THR A 456 -36.31 -16.44 2.46
C THR A 456 -35.65 -16.85 1.15
N ILE A 457 -34.35 -17.16 1.19
CA ILE A 457 -33.51 -17.63 0.09
C ILE A 457 -33.21 -19.13 0.26
N ALA A 458 -33.24 -19.87 -0.84
CA ALA A 458 -32.96 -21.31 -0.85
C ALA A 458 -31.48 -21.56 -1.17
N THR A 459 -30.73 -22.07 -0.19
CA THR A 459 -29.27 -22.21 -0.26
C THR A 459 -28.88 -23.68 -0.27
N VAL A 460 -28.16 -24.10 -1.30
CA VAL A 460 -27.66 -25.47 -1.48
C VAL A 460 -26.27 -25.58 -0.83
N ILE A 461 -26.10 -26.60 -0.01
CA ILE A 461 -24.85 -26.91 0.70
C ILE A 461 -24.40 -28.30 0.25
N ASP A 462 -23.15 -28.41 -0.21
CA ASP A 462 -22.45 -29.66 -0.50
C ASP A 462 -21.02 -29.55 0.07
N LEU A 463 -20.91 -29.70 1.40
CA LEU A 463 -19.68 -29.51 2.18
C LEU A 463 -19.17 -30.85 2.71
N VAL A 464 -17.87 -31.09 2.56
CA VAL A 464 -17.16 -32.28 3.03
C VAL A 464 -16.03 -31.88 3.98
N ALA A 465 -15.95 -32.57 5.12
CA ALA A 465 -14.79 -32.52 5.99
C ALA A 465 -14.21 -33.93 6.17
N VAL A 466 -12.89 -34.07 6.08
CA VAL A 466 -12.18 -35.32 6.31
C VAL A 466 -11.20 -35.13 7.45
N ASN A 467 -11.40 -35.87 8.54
CA ASN A 467 -10.48 -35.92 9.67
C ASN A 467 -9.18 -36.60 9.22
N ALA A 468 -8.11 -35.81 9.18
CA ALA A 468 -6.76 -36.24 8.84
C ALA A 468 -5.97 -36.68 10.08
N ALA A 469 -6.16 -35.98 11.20
CA ALA A 469 -5.66 -36.38 12.51
C ALA A 469 -6.61 -35.91 13.64
N PHE A 470 -6.73 -36.74 14.68
CA PHE A 470 -7.43 -36.40 15.91
C PHE A 470 -6.78 -37.09 17.10
N SER A 471 -6.69 -36.37 18.21
CA SER A 471 -6.29 -36.89 19.52
C SER A 471 -7.15 -36.26 20.61
N ASN A 472 -7.46 -37.04 21.64
CA ASN A 472 -8.18 -36.57 22.82
C ASN A 472 -7.57 -37.25 24.06
N THR A 473 -7.28 -36.47 25.11
CA THR A 473 -6.84 -36.92 26.43
C THR A 473 -7.66 -36.32 27.57
N ILE A 474 -8.81 -35.71 27.27
CA ILE A 474 -9.72 -35.15 28.28
C ILE A 474 -10.30 -36.30 29.11
N GLU A 475 -10.12 -36.24 30.44
CA GLU A 475 -10.71 -37.17 31.41
C GLU A 475 -11.66 -36.40 32.35
N GLU A 476 -12.78 -37.01 32.73
CA GLU A 476 -13.82 -36.46 33.63
C GLU A 476 -13.88 -37.26 34.94
N MET A 477 -14.03 -36.58 36.09
CA MET A 477 -14.14 -37.22 37.41
C MET A 477 -15.27 -36.62 38.27
N GLU A 478 -16.24 -37.44 38.69
CA GLU A 478 -17.31 -37.08 39.65
C GLU A 478 -17.08 -37.76 41.01
N ILE A 479 -17.14 -37.00 42.10
CA ILE A 479 -17.04 -37.48 43.49
C ILE A 479 -18.30 -37.06 44.29
N GLU A 480 -19.38 -37.86 44.20
CA GLU A 480 -20.56 -37.68 45.07
C GLU A 480 -20.27 -38.04 46.55
N GLY A 481 -20.77 -37.20 47.47
CA GLY A 481 -20.70 -37.38 48.92
C GLY A 481 -21.68 -38.42 49.49
N THR A 482 -22.45 -38.05 50.52
CA THR A 482 -23.35 -38.98 51.25
C THR A 482 -24.79 -38.50 51.31
N THR A 483 -25.73 -39.41 51.55
CA THR A 483 -27.16 -39.06 51.68
C THR A 483 -27.51 -38.27 52.96
N GLU A 484 -26.53 -37.97 53.83
CA GLU A 484 -26.67 -37.08 54.99
C GLU A 484 -25.86 -35.77 54.84
N ASN A 485 -24.84 -35.74 53.97
CA ASN A 485 -24.07 -34.57 53.54
C ASN A 485 -23.77 -34.73 52.03
N PRO A 486 -24.63 -34.20 51.14
CA PRO A 486 -24.59 -34.41 49.69
C PRO A 486 -23.61 -33.47 48.99
N ASP A 487 -22.43 -33.30 49.57
CA ASP A 487 -21.33 -32.54 48.98
C ASP A 487 -20.87 -33.23 47.68
N PHE A 488 -20.27 -32.49 46.76
CA PHE A 488 -19.69 -33.06 45.54
C PHE A 488 -18.47 -32.29 45.03
N THR A 489 -17.70 -32.96 44.18
CA THR A 489 -16.65 -32.36 43.35
C THR A 489 -16.74 -32.98 41.96
N TRP A 490 -16.56 -32.18 40.92
CA TRP A 490 -16.48 -32.55 39.52
C TRP A 490 -15.25 -31.88 38.92
N GLU A 491 -14.41 -32.65 38.20
CA GLU A 491 -13.15 -32.20 37.59
C GLU A 491 -13.13 -32.67 36.13
N ILE A 492 -12.68 -31.81 35.20
CA ILE A 492 -12.39 -32.17 33.80
C ILE A 492 -11.08 -31.54 33.33
N GLU A 493 -10.09 -32.37 32.97
CA GLU A 493 -8.74 -31.95 32.57
C GLU A 493 -8.32 -32.64 31.26
N GLY A 494 -7.78 -31.90 30.28
CA GLY A 494 -6.97 -32.47 29.20
C GLY A 494 -6.98 -31.69 27.87
N GLU A 495 -6.38 -32.29 26.83
CA GLU A 495 -6.23 -31.69 25.50
C GLU A 495 -6.97 -32.51 24.42
N ALA A 496 -7.52 -31.83 23.42
CA ALA A 496 -8.04 -32.43 22.19
C ALA A 496 -7.58 -31.66 20.94
N SER A 497 -6.86 -32.32 20.03
CA SER A 497 -6.37 -31.74 18.77
C SER A 497 -7.14 -32.29 17.58
N LEU A 498 -7.40 -31.42 16.61
CA LEU A 498 -8.19 -31.71 15.41
C LEU A 498 -7.50 -31.15 14.15
N ASP A 499 -7.43 -31.97 13.10
CA ASP A 499 -7.01 -31.60 11.74
C ASP A 499 -8.09 -32.07 10.75
N LEU A 500 -8.81 -31.12 10.17
CA LEU A 500 -9.85 -31.33 9.15
C LEU A 500 -9.38 -30.79 7.79
N ALA A 501 -9.23 -31.68 6.81
CA ALA A 501 -9.21 -31.27 5.41
C ALA A 501 -10.65 -30.92 4.97
N LEU A 502 -10.84 -29.73 4.40
CA LEU A 502 -12.14 -29.17 4.02
C LEU A 502 -12.23 -29.03 2.50
N SER A 503 -13.39 -29.36 1.92
CA SER A 503 -13.72 -28.99 0.53
C SER A 503 -15.23 -29.03 0.29
N GLY A 504 -15.69 -28.34 -0.76
CA GLY A 504 -17.09 -28.34 -1.16
C GLY A 504 -17.59 -26.95 -1.56
N SER A 505 -18.91 -26.76 -1.53
CA SER A 505 -19.52 -25.48 -1.89
C SER A 505 -20.83 -25.18 -1.16
N VAL A 506 -21.14 -23.89 -1.09
CA VAL A 506 -22.42 -23.33 -0.67
C VAL A 506 -22.89 -22.36 -1.75
N SER A 507 -24.14 -22.43 -2.18
CA SER A 507 -24.64 -21.63 -3.31
C SER A 507 -26.12 -21.29 -3.24
N THR A 508 -26.47 -20.10 -3.71
CA THR A 508 -27.85 -19.66 -3.96
C THR A 508 -28.14 -19.66 -5.46
N ALA A 509 -29.15 -18.89 -5.89
CA ALA A 509 -29.39 -18.62 -7.30
C ALA A 509 -28.52 -17.49 -7.89
N LEU A 510 -27.75 -16.76 -7.06
CA LEU A 510 -27.02 -15.55 -7.46
C LEU A 510 -25.55 -15.53 -7.05
N VAL A 511 -25.12 -16.31 -6.05
CA VAL A 511 -23.71 -16.42 -5.65
C VAL A 511 -23.37 -17.84 -5.19
N SER A 512 -22.08 -18.21 -5.25
CA SER A 512 -21.54 -19.44 -4.69
C SER A 512 -20.19 -19.21 -4.03
N ILE A 513 -20.00 -19.77 -2.83
CA ILE A 513 -18.71 -19.91 -2.14
C ILE A 513 -18.25 -21.35 -2.33
N THR A 514 -17.01 -21.54 -2.79
CA THR A 514 -16.37 -22.86 -2.96
C THR A 514 -15.11 -22.93 -2.12
N ILE A 515 -14.97 -24.00 -1.32
CA ILE A 515 -13.73 -24.35 -0.62
C ILE A 515 -13.01 -25.40 -1.47
N ASN A 516 -11.85 -25.03 -2.00
CA ASN A 516 -11.07 -25.83 -2.93
C ASN A 516 -10.26 -26.93 -2.20
N GLU A 517 -9.91 -28.00 -2.91
CA GLU A 517 -9.06 -29.08 -2.37
C GLU A 517 -7.70 -28.54 -1.89
N GLY A 518 -7.25 -28.98 -0.71
CA GLY A 518 -6.03 -28.50 -0.04
C GLY A 518 -6.28 -27.54 1.12
N SER A 519 -7.51 -27.03 1.24
CA SER A 519 -7.97 -26.25 2.40
C SER A 519 -7.99 -27.11 3.67
N HIS A 520 -7.60 -26.54 4.81
CA HIS A 520 -7.59 -27.24 6.09
C HIS A 520 -7.96 -26.33 7.26
N PHE A 521 -8.37 -26.97 8.36
CA PHE A 521 -8.61 -26.35 9.66
C PHE A 521 -7.92 -27.21 10.73
N ILE A 522 -7.00 -26.60 11.47
CA ILE A 522 -6.28 -27.19 12.59
C ILE A 522 -6.59 -26.37 13.85
N ALA A 523 -6.79 -27.05 14.99
CA ALA A 523 -6.89 -26.44 16.31
C ALA A 523 -6.56 -27.45 17.41
N THR A 524 -6.12 -26.96 18.58
CA THR A 524 -6.05 -27.76 19.82
C THR A 524 -6.83 -27.08 20.94
N LEU A 525 -7.90 -27.74 21.37
CA LEU A 525 -8.66 -27.42 22.58
C LEU A 525 -7.88 -27.95 23.81
N ALA A 526 -7.85 -27.18 24.88
CA ALA A 526 -7.48 -27.63 26.23
C ALA A 526 -8.55 -27.16 27.22
N VAL A 527 -8.86 -28.02 28.19
CA VAL A 527 -9.91 -27.83 29.20
C VAL A 527 -9.33 -28.16 30.58
N ASP A 528 -9.62 -27.32 31.56
CA ASP A 528 -9.28 -27.44 32.98
C ASP A 528 -10.41 -26.79 33.80
N GLU A 529 -11.47 -27.53 34.14
CA GLU A 529 -12.64 -27.02 34.90
C GLU A 529 -12.87 -27.84 36.19
N GLU A 530 -13.18 -27.16 37.31
CA GLU A 530 -13.55 -27.73 38.62
C GLU A 530 -14.90 -27.14 39.08
N GLU A 531 -15.87 -27.99 39.48
CA GLU A 531 -17.10 -27.60 40.19
C GLU A 531 -17.16 -28.32 41.54
N ALA A 532 -17.39 -27.58 42.64
CA ALA A 532 -17.51 -28.14 43.97
C ALA A 532 -18.72 -27.57 44.74
N GLY A 533 -19.43 -28.43 45.46
CA GLY A 533 -20.59 -28.03 46.27
C GLY A 533 -20.53 -28.56 47.69
N GLU A 534 -20.76 -27.69 48.69
CA GLU A 534 -20.97 -28.05 50.09
C GLU A 534 -22.45 -27.84 50.50
N TYR A 535 -22.99 -28.77 51.29
CA TYR A 535 -24.33 -28.63 51.87
C TYR A 535 -24.32 -28.87 53.38
N THR A 536 -24.97 -27.98 54.14
CA THR A 536 -25.14 -28.14 55.59
C THR A 536 -26.59 -27.93 56.03
N ASN A 537 -27.04 -28.76 56.97
CA ASN A 537 -28.40 -28.72 57.52
C ASN A 537 -28.37 -28.96 59.03
N SER A 538 -29.17 -28.20 59.77
CA SER A 538 -29.26 -28.30 61.24
C SER A 538 -30.71 -28.16 61.71
N GLU A 539 -31.27 -29.22 62.31
CA GLU A 539 -32.58 -29.19 62.97
C GLU A 539 -32.48 -29.11 64.50
N GLY A 540 -33.29 -28.24 65.10
CA GLY A 540 -33.53 -28.15 66.54
C GLY A 540 -35.03 -28.11 66.88
N GLU A 541 -35.40 -28.27 68.15
CA GLU A 541 -36.81 -28.46 68.56
C GLU A 541 -37.78 -27.33 68.12
N ASN A 542 -37.29 -26.12 67.85
CA ASN A 542 -38.09 -24.95 67.46
C ASN A 542 -37.40 -24.07 66.40
N SER A 543 -36.41 -24.59 65.67
CA SER A 543 -35.59 -23.83 64.73
C SER A 543 -34.84 -24.74 63.77
N GLY A 544 -34.52 -24.26 62.57
CA GLY A 544 -33.59 -24.95 61.68
C GLY A 544 -32.85 -24.00 60.75
N SER A 545 -31.75 -24.48 60.19
CA SER A 545 -30.97 -23.80 59.16
C SER A 545 -30.54 -24.77 58.07
N GLU A 546 -30.56 -24.30 56.83
CA GLU A 546 -30.15 -25.00 55.62
C GLU A 546 -29.24 -24.03 54.85
N SER A 547 -28.08 -24.49 54.40
CA SER A 547 -27.08 -23.68 53.71
C SER A 547 -26.44 -24.52 52.60
N ARG A 548 -26.30 -23.94 51.42
CA ARG A 548 -25.67 -24.52 50.22
C ARG A 548 -24.67 -23.51 49.70
N SER A 549 -23.46 -23.95 49.40
CA SER A 549 -22.43 -23.16 48.73
C SER A 549 -21.90 -23.98 47.55
N GLU A 550 -21.80 -23.37 46.38
CA GLU A 550 -21.28 -24.01 45.17
C GLU A 550 -20.30 -23.05 44.51
N THR A 551 -19.18 -23.59 44.03
CA THR A 551 -18.11 -22.86 43.36
C THR A 551 -17.74 -23.60 42.09
N ALA A 552 -17.76 -22.92 40.96
CA ALA A 552 -17.30 -23.44 39.68
C ALA A 552 -16.20 -22.53 39.13
N SER A 553 -15.11 -23.10 38.64
CA SER A 553 -14.06 -22.33 37.99
C SER A 553 -13.43 -23.13 36.87
N GLY A 554 -13.08 -22.51 35.76
CA GLY A 554 -12.47 -23.25 34.66
C GLY A 554 -11.78 -22.40 33.61
N LEU A 555 -10.84 -23.01 32.91
CA LEU A 555 -10.14 -22.49 31.75
C LEU A 555 -10.43 -23.37 30.53
N ILE A 556 -11.19 -22.82 29.58
CA ILE A 556 -11.35 -23.40 28.24
C ILE A 556 -10.47 -22.59 27.30
N SER A 557 -9.53 -23.24 26.60
CA SER A 557 -8.63 -22.56 25.67
C SER A 557 -8.47 -23.31 24.35
N VAL A 558 -8.38 -22.56 23.26
CA VAL A 558 -8.07 -23.08 21.92
C VAL A 558 -6.77 -22.44 21.46
N THR A 559 -5.81 -23.28 21.10
CA THR A 559 -4.45 -22.87 20.72
C THR A 559 -4.06 -23.46 19.38
N GLY A 560 -3.14 -22.78 18.67
CA GLY A 560 -2.69 -23.21 17.35
C GLY A 560 -3.83 -23.35 16.35
N VAL A 561 -4.78 -22.42 16.38
CA VAL A 561 -5.82 -22.32 15.35
C VAL A 561 -5.14 -21.92 14.05
N ASP A 562 -5.33 -22.71 12.99
CA ASP A 562 -4.84 -22.43 11.64
C ASP A 562 -5.87 -22.94 10.61
N ALA A 563 -6.57 -22.00 9.99
CA ALA A 563 -7.64 -22.23 9.03
C ALA A 563 -7.23 -21.68 7.65
N ALA A 564 -6.24 -22.32 7.02
CA ALA A 564 -5.76 -21.97 5.69
C ALA A 564 -6.67 -22.57 4.61
N LEU A 565 -7.58 -21.75 4.06
CA LEU A 565 -8.55 -22.15 3.04
C LEU A 565 -8.18 -21.56 1.68
N SER A 566 -8.20 -22.37 0.62
CA SER A 566 -8.29 -21.85 -0.75
C SER A 566 -9.76 -21.70 -1.12
N VAL A 567 -10.16 -20.50 -1.49
CA VAL A 567 -11.57 -20.16 -1.72
C VAL A 567 -11.80 -19.53 -3.08
N THR A 568 -12.97 -19.83 -3.65
CA THR A 568 -13.51 -19.15 -4.83
C THR A 568 -14.92 -18.66 -4.49
N ILE A 569 -15.14 -17.35 -4.54
CA ILE A 569 -16.46 -16.73 -4.44
C ILE A 569 -16.83 -16.29 -5.85
N ALA A 570 -18.02 -16.64 -6.33
CA ALA A 570 -18.44 -16.29 -7.70
C ALA A 570 -19.93 -15.97 -7.78
N GLN A 571 -20.27 -14.90 -8.49
CA GLN A 571 -21.64 -14.61 -8.87
C GLN A 571 -22.14 -15.65 -9.91
N VAL A 572 -23.44 -15.95 -9.88
CA VAL A 572 -24.06 -16.96 -10.75
C VAL A 572 -24.80 -16.28 -11.90
N ALA A 573 -24.33 -16.54 -13.13
CA ALA A 573 -24.88 -15.98 -14.37
C ALA A 573 -26.40 -16.19 -14.49
N SER A 574 -27.15 -15.10 -14.69
CA SER A 574 -28.62 -15.11 -14.61
C SER A 574 -29.26 -13.94 -15.38
N ASP A 575 -30.59 -13.86 -15.40
CA ASP A 575 -31.31 -12.69 -15.93
C ASP A 575 -31.04 -11.38 -15.12
N LYS A 576 -30.37 -11.47 -13.96
CA LYS A 576 -29.88 -10.33 -13.16
C LYS A 576 -28.37 -10.09 -13.35
N VAL A 577 -27.57 -11.15 -13.43
CA VAL A 577 -26.10 -11.11 -13.46
C VAL A 577 -25.64 -11.45 -14.89
N THR A 578 -25.36 -10.41 -15.68
CA THR A 578 -25.00 -10.55 -17.10
C THR A 578 -23.50 -10.64 -17.35
N ASP A 579 -22.68 -10.09 -16.47
CA ASP A 579 -21.23 -10.28 -16.41
C ASP A 579 -20.86 -10.67 -14.97
N PRO A 580 -20.66 -11.97 -14.66
CA PRO A 580 -20.49 -12.42 -13.28
C PRO A 580 -19.08 -12.15 -12.75
N ILE A 581 -19.01 -11.46 -11.62
CA ILE A 581 -17.75 -11.22 -10.90
C ILE A 581 -17.37 -12.46 -10.08
N SER A 582 -16.07 -12.76 -9.99
CA SER A 582 -15.53 -13.80 -9.12
C SER A 582 -14.23 -13.38 -8.43
N PHE A 583 -14.09 -13.77 -7.16
CA PHE A 583 -12.85 -13.79 -6.40
C PHE A 583 -12.27 -15.20 -6.40
N THR A 584 -10.96 -15.36 -6.54
CA THR A 584 -10.25 -16.61 -6.22
C THR A 584 -8.93 -16.31 -5.53
N GLY A 585 -8.67 -17.02 -4.42
CA GLY A 585 -7.50 -16.76 -3.60
C GLY A 585 -7.37 -17.68 -2.38
N ALA A 586 -6.65 -17.19 -1.39
CA ALA A 586 -6.56 -17.77 -0.05
C ALA A 586 -7.34 -16.91 0.95
N PHE A 587 -8.00 -17.58 1.88
CA PHE A 587 -8.54 -17.01 3.11
C PHE A 587 -7.94 -17.78 4.29
N ASN A 588 -7.12 -17.13 5.10
CA ASN A 588 -6.44 -17.74 6.23
C ASN A 588 -6.91 -17.07 7.52
N VAL A 589 -7.26 -17.85 8.54
CA VAL A 589 -7.46 -17.33 9.91
C VAL A 589 -6.62 -18.17 10.87
N ALA A 590 -5.79 -17.53 11.69
CA ALA A 590 -4.99 -18.22 12.68
C ALA A 590 -5.01 -17.48 14.02
N ALA A 591 -4.88 -18.21 15.13
CA ALA A 591 -4.80 -17.63 16.48
C ALA A 591 -3.87 -18.45 17.37
N THR A 592 -3.07 -17.76 18.19
CA THR A 592 -2.14 -18.41 19.12
C THR A 592 -2.87 -18.90 20.38
N LEU A 593 -3.76 -18.06 20.92
CA LEU A 593 -4.65 -18.37 22.04
C LEU A 593 -6.01 -17.70 21.84
N LEU A 594 -7.08 -18.45 22.07
CA LEU A 594 -8.45 -17.98 22.23
C LEU A 594 -9.00 -18.69 23.47
N SER A 595 -9.25 -18.00 24.58
CA SER A 595 -9.64 -18.65 25.83
C SER A 595 -10.72 -17.90 26.62
N ILE A 596 -11.44 -18.66 27.43
CA ILE A 596 -12.35 -18.16 28.47
C ILE A 596 -11.90 -18.78 29.80
N GLU A 597 -11.59 -17.91 30.77
CA GLU A 597 -11.35 -18.25 32.17
C GLU A 597 -12.56 -17.77 32.99
N TYR A 598 -13.14 -18.60 33.86
CA TYR A 598 -14.30 -18.21 34.67
C TYR A 598 -14.21 -18.64 36.15
N ASP A 599 -14.92 -17.91 37.02
CA ASP A 599 -15.11 -18.17 38.46
C ASP A 599 -16.55 -17.78 38.85
N GLU A 600 -17.39 -18.75 39.21
CA GLU A 600 -18.76 -18.60 39.72
C GLU A 600 -18.82 -19.07 41.18
N THR A 601 -19.45 -18.28 42.06
CA THR A 601 -19.77 -18.66 43.45
C THR A 601 -21.25 -18.42 43.75
N GLU A 602 -22.03 -19.49 43.89
CA GLU A 602 -23.40 -19.45 44.43
C GLU A 602 -23.43 -19.77 45.93
N GLN A 603 -24.19 -19.00 46.71
CA GLN A 603 -24.54 -19.32 48.09
C GLN A 603 -26.05 -19.15 48.29
N TYR A 604 -26.70 -20.12 48.94
CA TYR A 604 -28.09 -20.03 49.42
C TYR A 604 -28.17 -20.35 50.91
N ASP A 605 -28.75 -19.44 51.69
CA ASP A 605 -29.06 -19.63 53.10
C ASP A 605 -30.56 -19.56 53.36
N GLN A 606 -31.04 -20.46 54.21
CA GLN A 606 -32.34 -20.35 54.87
C GLN A 606 -32.22 -20.62 56.36
N SER A 607 -32.82 -19.74 57.18
CA SER A 607 -33.02 -19.98 58.61
C SER A 607 -34.47 -19.75 59.01
N TYR A 608 -34.97 -20.56 59.94
CA TYR A 608 -36.31 -20.37 60.50
C TYR A 608 -36.35 -20.57 62.02
N THR A 609 -37.25 -19.84 62.67
CA THR A 609 -37.56 -20.02 64.10
C THR A 609 -39.06 -20.08 64.33
N SER A 610 -39.49 -20.94 65.24
CA SER A 610 -40.89 -21.25 65.54
C SER A 610 -41.15 -21.06 67.04
N SER A 611 -41.34 -19.81 67.46
CA SER A 611 -41.42 -19.40 68.87
C SER A 611 -42.72 -18.65 69.19
N ASP A 612 -42.71 -17.70 70.14
CA ASP A 612 -43.80 -16.72 70.31
C ASP A 612 -43.98 -15.82 69.06
N ILE A 613 -42.96 -15.79 68.19
CA ILE A 613 -42.93 -15.23 66.84
C ILE A 613 -42.39 -16.32 65.91
N TYR A 614 -42.95 -16.42 64.70
CA TYR A 614 -42.36 -17.19 63.61
C TYR A 614 -41.59 -16.28 62.66
N THR A 615 -40.37 -16.67 62.31
CA THR A 615 -39.53 -15.96 61.33
C THR A 615 -38.97 -16.99 60.34
N ASP A 616 -38.94 -16.62 59.06
CA ASP A 616 -38.36 -17.36 57.93
C ASP A 616 -37.51 -16.35 57.13
N GLU A 617 -36.19 -16.47 57.27
CA GLU A 617 -35.17 -15.63 56.63
C GLU A 617 -34.49 -16.44 55.53
N ARG A 618 -34.37 -15.86 54.34
CA ARG A 618 -33.73 -16.49 53.19
C ARG A 618 -32.88 -15.48 52.45
N SER A 619 -31.76 -15.94 51.91
CA SER A 619 -30.90 -15.16 51.05
C SER A 619 -30.24 -16.06 50.00
N SER A 620 -29.94 -15.47 48.85
CA SER A 620 -29.03 -16.05 47.86
C SER A 620 -28.12 -14.97 47.30
N THR A 621 -26.87 -15.34 47.06
CA THR A 621 -25.88 -14.54 46.35
C THR A 621 -25.29 -15.40 45.23
N ASN A 622 -25.20 -14.85 44.01
CA ASN A 622 -24.36 -15.39 42.95
C ASN A 622 -23.36 -14.29 42.56
N SER A 623 -22.10 -14.66 42.41
CA SER A 623 -21.00 -13.83 41.89
C SER A 623 -20.31 -14.62 40.79
N GLU A 624 -20.35 -14.14 39.56
CA GLU A 624 -19.78 -14.78 38.37
C GLU A 624 -18.77 -13.81 37.72
N THR A 625 -17.59 -14.29 37.36
CA THR A 625 -16.57 -13.55 36.61
C THR A 625 -16.16 -14.38 35.40
N GLU A 626 -16.18 -13.77 34.21
CA GLU A 626 -15.71 -14.37 32.96
C GLU A 626 -14.63 -13.48 32.36
N THR A 627 -13.49 -14.05 31.96
CA THR A 627 -12.39 -13.36 31.29
C THR A 627 -12.10 -14.01 29.94
N ILE A 628 -12.40 -13.28 28.87
CA ILE A 628 -12.14 -13.68 27.48
C ILE A 628 -10.77 -13.13 27.08
N SER A 629 -9.89 -13.98 26.57
CA SER A 629 -8.56 -13.60 26.07
C SER A 629 -8.32 -14.04 24.63
N VAL A 630 -7.76 -13.13 23.82
CA VAL A 630 -7.43 -13.36 22.40
C VAL A 630 -6.01 -12.88 22.13
N ASP A 631 -5.14 -13.79 21.70
CA ASP A 631 -3.73 -13.50 21.40
C ASP A 631 -3.22 -14.15 20.11
N GLY A 632 -2.43 -13.38 19.35
CA GLY A 632 -1.88 -13.79 18.06
C GLY A 632 -2.93 -14.13 17.00
N LEU A 633 -4.11 -13.53 17.08
CA LEU A 633 -5.16 -13.61 16.05
C LEU A 633 -4.63 -12.94 14.77
N THR A 634 -4.87 -13.58 13.64
CA THR A 634 -4.63 -13.04 12.29
C THR A 634 -5.73 -13.53 11.36
N ALA A 635 -6.13 -12.70 10.41
CA ALA A 635 -7.04 -13.08 9.34
C ALA A 635 -6.60 -12.40 8.05
N SER A 636 -6.46 -13.16 6.96
CA SER A 636 -6.05 -12.61 5.66
C SER A 636 -6.91 -13.13 4.52
N LEU A 637 -7.25 -12.25 3.58
CA LEU A 637 -7.86 -12.56 2.31
C LEU A 637 -6.90 -12.05 1.23
N SER A 638 -6.41 -12.94 0.35
CA SER A 638 -5.42 -12.58 -0.68
C SER A 638 -5.74 -13.32 -1.98
N GLY A 639 -5.93 -12.58 -3.07
CA GLY A 639 -6.31 -13.15 -4.36
C GLY A 639 -6.75 -12.11 -5.38
N ILE A 640 -7.43 -12.57 -6.44
CA ILE A 640 -7.83 -11.73 -7.58
C ILE A 640 -9.36 -11.71 -7.69
N PHE A 641 -9.94 -10.51 -7.73
CA PHE A 641 -11.31 -10.26 -8.20
C PHE A 641 -11.29 -10.05 -9.71
N SER A 642 -12.27 -10.59 -10.46
CA SER A 642 -12.31 -10.48 -11.92
C SER A 642 -13.70 -10.66 -12.51
N ASN A 643 -13.96 -10.07 -13.68
CA ASN A 643 -15.14 -10.30 -14.52
C ASN A 643 -14.72 -10.59 -15.99
N SER A 644 -15.58 -10.32 -17.00
CA SER A 644 -15.21 -10.55 -18.41
C SER A 644 -14.18 -9.57 -19.01
N SER A 645 -13.84 -8.48 -18.31
CA SER A 645 -13.07 -7.35 -18.84
C SER A 645 -12.03 -6.72 -17.89
N LYS A 646 -12.21 -6.81 -16.56
CA LYS A 646 -11.36 -6.19 -15.52
C LYS A 646 -10.88 -7.20 -14.48
N SER A 647 -9.78 -6.89 -13.79
CA SER A 647 -9.24 -7.72 -12.72
C SER A 647 -8.43 -6.92 -11.69
N LEU A 648 -8.82 -7.01 -10.42
CA LEU A 648 -8.15 -6.37 -9.28
C LEU A 648 -7.43 -7.44 -8.45
N GLU A 649 -6.10 -7.36 -8.33
CA GLU A 649 -5.36 -8.11 -7.30
C GLU A 649 -5.44 -7.37 -5.97
N ALA A 650 -5.88 -8.08 -4.93
CA ALA A 650 -6.14 -7.49 -3.62
C ALA A 650 -5.69 -8.42 -2.48
N THR A 651 -5.10 -7.81 -1.44
CA THR A 651 -4.80 -8.46 -0.17
C THR A 651 -5.28 -7.59 0.99
N LEU A 652 -6.07 -8.18 1.89
CA LEU A 652 -6.43 -7.64 3.19
C LEU A 652 -5.79 -8.52 4.26
N ALA A 653 -5.11 -7.92 5.24
CA ALA A 653 -4.52 -8.62 6.38
C ALA A 653 -4.86 -7.91 7.70
N LEU A 654 -5.59 -8.62 8.56
CA LEU A 654 -5.95 -8.26 9.93
C LEU A 654 -5.03 -9.00 10.92
N ALA A 655 -4.73 -8.38 12.06
CA ALA A 655 -4.16 -9.05 13.23
C ALA A 655 -4.84 -8.55 14.53
N ALA A 656 -4.73 -9.31 15.61
CA ALA A 656 -4.93 -8.84 16.98
C ALA A 656 -4.17 -9.67 18.03
N SER A 657 -3.73 -9.03 19.11
CA SER A 657 -2.95 -9.62 20.19
C SER A 657 -3.22 -8.90 21.52
N GLY A 658 -3.13 -9.63 22.62
CA GLY A 658 -3.28 -9.07 23.97
C GLY A 658 -4.66 -8.49 24.31
N ILE A 659 -5.73 -8.90 23.62
CA ILE A 659 -7.10 -8.52 24.03
C ILE A 659 -7.47 -9.34 25.26
N VAL A 660 -7.88 -8.65 26.33
CA VAL A 660 -8.45 -9.25 27.55
C VAL A 660 -9.69 -8.46 27.93
N GLU A 661 -10.86 -9.09 27.88
CA GLU A 661 -12.13 -8.55 28.38
C GLU A 661 -12.55 -9.33 29.63
N THR A 662 -12.93 -8.64 30.70
CA THR A 662 -13.51 -9.26 31.89
C THR A 662 -14.93 -8.75 32.10
N CYS A 663 -15.89 -9.67 32.20
CA CYS A 663 -17.23 -9.44 32.69
C CYS A 663 -17.35 -9.90 34.15
N VAL A 664 -18.11 -9.16 34.95
CA VAL A 664 -18.47 -9.50 36.32
C VAL A 664 -19.98 -9.31 36.51
N TRP A 665 -20.63 -10.33 37.06
CA TRP A 665 -22.04 -10.32 37.39
C TRP A 665 -22.24 -10.61 38.89
N GLU A 666 -22.93 -9.70 39.59
CA GLU A 666 -23.33 -9.88 40.99
C GLU A 666 -24.86 -9.92 41.09
N ASN A 667 -25.39 -10.87 41.85
CA ASN A 667 -26.83 -11.03 42.07
C ASN A 667 -27.13 -11.35 43.54
N GLU A 668 -27.64 -10.36 44.28
CA GLU A 668 -28.13 -10.56 45.64
C GLU A 668 -29.67 -10.62 45.68
N TRP A 669 -30.20 -11.56 46.46
CA TRP A 669 -31.62 -11.60 46.83
C TRP A 669 -31.77 -11.92 48.32
N SER A 670 -32.69 -11.24 49.00
CA SER A 670 -33.09 -11.62 50.35
C SER A 670 -34.59 -11.51 50.57
N ASN A 671 -35.13 -12.32 51.47
CA ASN A 671 -36.51 -12.21 51.94
C ASN A 671 -36.63 -12.60 53.42
N THR A 672 -37.17 -11.68 54.23
CA THR A 672 -37.49 -11.90 55.64
C THR A 672 -39.01 -11.90 55.83
N TYR A 673 -39.58 -13.06 56.14
CA TYR A 673 -40.99 -13.20 56.53
C TYR A 673 -41.12 -13.31 58.05
N THR A 674 -42.00 -12.50 58.66
CA THR A 674 -42.29 -12.54 60.10
C THR A 674 -43.78 -12.66 60.36
N ASN A 675 -44.19 -13.57 61.26
CA ASN A 675 -45.55 -13.66 61.78
C ASN A 675 -45.56 -13.59 63.31
N ASN A 676 -45.95 -12.43 63.84
CA ASN A 676 -46.13 -12.18 65.25
C ASN A 676 -47.63 -12.17 65.59
N ASN A 677 -48.14 -13.31 66.06
CA ASN A 677 -49.51 -13.46 66.57
C ASN A 677 -50.61 -12.98 65.59
N GLY A 678 -50.39 -13.15 64.28
CA GLY A 678 -51.32 -12.73 63.22
C GLY A 678 -51.08 -11.32 62.67
N VAL A 679 -50.05 -10.61 63.15
CA VAL A 679 -49.42 -9.51 62.40
C VAL A 679 -48.36 -10.14 61.51
N VAL A 680 -48.48 -9.93 60.20
CA VAL A 680 -47.53 -10.42 59.20
C VAL A 680 -46.74 -9.24 58.65
N ASP A 681 -45.42 -9.42 58.54
CA ASP A 681 -44.51 -8.54 57.83
C ASP A 681 -43.69 -9.37 56.82
N ASN A 682 -43.31 -8.78 55.70
CA ASN A 682 -42.52 -9.44 54.65
C ASN A 682 -41.72 -8.42 53.85
N SER A 683 -40.42 -8.35 54.08
CA SER A 683 -39.50 -7.49 53.33
C SER A 683 -38.59 -8.33 52.44
N ASN A 684 -38.46 -7.94 51.17
CA ASN A 684 -37.47 -8.49 50.25
C ASN A 684 -36.52 -7.39 49.76
N THR A 685 -35.28 -7.77 49.48
CA THR A 685 -34.33 -7.00 48.64
C THR A 685 -34.00 -7.82 47.40
N HIS A 686 -33.59 -7.13 46.35
CA HIS A 686 -32.99 -7.73 45.16
C HIS A 686 -32.16 -6.65 44.50
N ASP A 687 -30.87 -6.90 44.40
CA ASP A 687 -29.87 -5.99 43.88
C ASP A 687 -29.03 -6.80 42.88
N ASN A 688 -28.76 -6.23 41.71
CA ASN A 688 -28.07 -6.91 40.62
C ASN A 688 -27.17 -5.92 39.87
N SER A 689 -26.02 -6.39 39.39
CA SER A 689 -25.11 -5.61 38.56
C SER A 689 -24.38 -6.49 37.55
N ASP A 690 -24.12 -5.88 36.41
CA ASP A 690 -23.47 -6.42 35.23
C ASP A 690 -22.48 -5.37 34.72
N ASP A 691 -21.19 -5.69 34.71
CA ASP A 691 -20.10 -4.80 34.28
C ASP A 691 -19.08 -5.58 33.43
N CYS A 692 -18.82 -5.13 32.21
CA CYS A 692 -17.89 -5.75 31.26
C CYS A 692 -16.92 -4.69 30.74
N SER A 693 -15.63 -4.98 30.77
CA SER A 693 -14.60 -4.03 30.33
C SER A 693 -13.32 -4.71 29.83
N LEU A 694 -12.60 -4.03 28.94
CA LEU A 694 -11.20 -4.38 28.64
C LEU A 694 -10.34 -4.10 29.88
N THR A 695 -9.88 -5.15 30.54
CA THR A 695 -9.18 -5.04 31.83
C THR A 695 -7.67 -5.02 31.67
N GLY A 696 -6.99 -4.34 32.59
CA GLY A 696 -5.53 -4.36 32.67
C GLY A 696 -4.78 -3.52 31.62
N GLU A 697 -5.46 -2.90 30.65
CA GLU A 697 -4.80 -2.00 29.69
C GLU A 697 -4.11 -0.81 30.40
N THR A 698 -2.90 -0.49 29.93
CA THR A 698 -2.06 0.61 30.41
C THR A 698 -1.22 1.16 29.25
N ALA A 699 -0.61 2.34 29.42
CA ALA A 699 0.30 2.91 28.42
C ALA A 699 1.58 2.06 28.16
N GLU A 700 1.86 1.03 28.96
CA GLU A 700 2.98 0.09 28.77
C GLU A 700 2.51 -1.31 28.29
N SER A 701 1.19 -1.57 28.23
CA SER A 701 0.61 -2.87 27.88
C SER A 701 -0.87 -2.70 27.52
N TYR A 702 -1.21 -2.83 26.24
CA TYR A 702 -2.55 -2.65 25.68
C TYR A 702 -2.75 -3.63 24.51
N ALA A 703 -4.00 -3.87 24.11
CA ALA A 703 -4.33 -4.71 22.99
C ALA A 703 -3.96 -4.03 21.65
N SER A 704 -3.18 -4.74 20.83
CA SER A 704 -2.87 -4.33 19.46
C SER A 704 -3.75 -5.10 18.48
N ALA A 705 -4.50 -4.45 17.60
CA ALA A 705 -4.94 -5.05 16.34
C ALA A 705 -3.83 -4.96 15.27
N SER A 706 -4.14 -5.07 13.98
CA SER A 706 -3.50 -4.41 12.82
C SER A 706 -4.38 -4.59 11.61
N ILE A 707 -4.41 -3.63 10.70
CA ILE A 707 -5.14 -3.75 9.43
C ILE A 707 -4.28 -3.17 8.31
N ASN A 708 -4.05 -3.99 7.29
CA ASN A 708 -3.21 -3.68 6.14
C ASN A 708 -3.99 -4.08 4.87
N VAL A 709 -4.01 -3.20 3.88
CA VAL A 709 -4.63 -3.39 2.56
C VAL A 709 -3.56 -3.21 1.50
N ARG A 710 -3.53 -4.06 0.48
CA ARG A 710 -2.70 -3.92 -0.71
C ARG A 710 -3.57 -4.15 -1.94
N LEU A 711 -3.53 -3.23 -2.90
CA LEU A 711 -4.24 -3.30 -4.18
C LEU A 711 -3.25 -3.07 -5.33
N SER A 712 -3.46 -3.71 -6.47
CA SER A 712 -2.82 -3.40 -7.75
C SER A 712 -3.89 -2.90 -8.71
N LEU A 713 -3.74 -1.68 -9.22
CA LEU A 713 -4.81 -0.92 -9.88
C LEU A 713 -4.40 -0.44 -11.28
N ASP A 714 -5.30 -0.52 -12.26
CA ASP A 714 -5.13 0.04 -13.61
C ASP A 714 -5.76 1.45 -13.68
N VAL A 715 -4.91 2.49 -13.64
CA VAL A 715 -5.33 3.89 -13.46
C VAL A 715 -5.11 4.70 -14.74
N ASP A 716 -6.15 4.78 -15.57
CA ASP A 716 -6.22 5.59 -16.80
C ASP A 716 -5.52 6.97 -16.63
N GLY A 717 -4.44 7.20 -17.38
CA GLY A 717 -3.66 8.45 -17.31
C GLY A 717 -2.46 8.44 -16.36
N ILE A 718 -2.14 7.30 -15.75
CA ILE A 718 -0.84 6.99 -15.15
C ILE A 718 -0.26 5.81 -15.92
N ASP A 719 0.99 5.92 -16.39
CA ASP A 719 1.67 4.80 -17.02
C ASP A 719 2.17 3.79 -15.98
N ASN A 720 1.89 2.50 -16.22
CA ASN A 720 2.07 1.34 -15.34
C ASN A 720 1.06 1.23 -14.18
N ASP A 721 0.77 -0.01 -13.77
CA ASP A 721 -0.05 -0.37 -12.61
C ASP A 721 0.35 0.44 -11.36
N VAL A 722 -0.65 0.95 -10.64
CA VAL A 722 -0.47 1.63 -9.35
C VAL A 722 -0.62 0.60 -8.22
N GLU A 723 0.46 0.37 -7.47
CA GLU A 723 0.41 -0.36 -6.21
C GLU A 723 0.00 0.60 -5.08
N LEU A 724 -1.11 0.30 -4.42
CA LEU A 724 -1.57 0.99 -3.22
C LEU A 724 -1.39 0.07 -2.01
N VAL A 725 -0.67 0.55 -0.98
CA VAL A 725 -0.57 -0.08 0.34
C VAL A 725 -1.15 0.87 1.38
N ALA A 726 -2.11 0.42 2.19
CA ALA A 726 -2.67 1.23 3.28
C ALA A 726 -2.62 0.45 4.61
N ALA A 727 -2.13 1.08 5.66
CA ALA A 727 -1.94 0.46 6.98
C ALA A 727 -2.53 1.31 8.11
N ILE A 728 -3.18 0.69 9.10
CA ILE A 728 -3.85 1.40 10.22
C ILE A 728 -3.46 0.84 11.60
N GLN A 729 -3.21 1.75 12.53
CA GLN A 729 -2.56 1.53 13.83
C GLN A 729 -3.23 2.37 14.96
N ARG A 730 -3.37 1.76 16.15
CA ARG A 730 -3.56 2.33 17.49
C ARG A 730 -2.30 2.04 18.33
N THR A 731 -1.29 2.92 18.25
CA THR A 731 0.10 2.76 18.73
C THR A 731 0.27 2.95 20.25
N GLY A 732 -0.84 2.99 20.99
CA GLY A 732 -0.91 3.25 22.42
C GLY A 732 -2.34 2.98 22.91
N LEU A 733 -2.69 3.47 24.11
CA LEU A 733 -4.09 3.45 24.56
C LEU A 733 -5.00 4.25 23.61
N GLU A 734 -4.56 5.46 23.26
CA GLU A 734 -5.28 6.48 22.47
C GLU A 734 -4.45 6.98 21.25
N SER A 735 -3.15 6.67 21.21
CA SER A 735 -2.24 6.92 20.07
C SER A 735 -2.55 5.98 18.90
N GLY A 736 -2.12 6.32 17.68
CA GLY A 736 -2.37 5.58 16.44
C GLY A 736 -1.64 6.16 15.23
N ILE A 737 -1.31 5.35 14.22
CA ILE A 737 -0.80 5.84 12.93
C ILE A 737 -1.64 5.31 11.77
N ALA A 738 -1.64 6.00 10.64
CA ALA A 738 -2.21 5.50 9.40
C ALA A 738 -1.34 5.95 8.23
N SER A 739 -0.97 5.01 7.34
CA SER A 739 -0.28 5.34 6.09
C SER A 739 -1.08 4.91 4.86
N ILE A 740 -0.87 5.61 3.76
CA ILE A 740 -1.28 5.21 2.41
C ILE A 740 -0.11 5.48 1.47
N ASP A 741 0.54 4.42 1.04
CA ASP A 741 1.74 4.41 0.22
C ASP A 741 1.29 4.07 -1.22
N LEU A 742 1.63 4.92 -2.20
CA LEU A 742 1.31 4.75 -3.63
C LEU A 742 2.61 4.62 -4.42
N THR A 743 2.78 3.53 -5.17
CA THR A 743 3.97 3.27 -6.00
C THR A 743 3.56 2.96 -7.44
N TYR A 744 4.18 3.63 -8.42
CA TYR A 744 3.85 3.52 -9.85
C TYR A 744 5.05 3.99 -10.69
N GLY A 745 5.39 3.30 -11.78
CA GLY A 745 6.43 3.75 -12.73
C GLY A 745 7.83 4.07 -12.16
N GLY A 746 8.15 3.66 -10.92
CA GLY A 746 9.37 4.05 -10.18
C GLY A 746 9.18 5.22 -9.21
N ASN A 747 8.08 5.97 -9.34
CA ASN A 747 7.66 7.03 -8.43
C ASN A 747 6.96 6.47 -7.17
N GLN A 748 7.00 7.28 -6.10
CA GLN A 748 6.31 7.02 -4.83
C GLN A 748 5.61 8.28 -4.31
N LEU A 749 4.48 8.11 -3.63
CA LEU A 749 3.78 9.09 -2.77
C LEU A 749 3.32 8.41 -1.47
N ASP A 750 3.82 8.87 -0.33
CA ASP A 750 3.51 8.33 1.00
C ASP A 750 2.71 9.34 1.83
N PHE A 751 1.43 9.05 2.08
CA PHE A 751 0.64 9.77 3.07
C PHE A 751 0.86 9.15 4.44
N ASP A 752 1.19 9.97 5.44
CA ASP A 752 1.47 9.59 6.82
C ASP A 752 0.61 10.41 7.80
N PHE A 753 -0.03 9.73 8.75
CA PHE A 753 -0.76 10.34 9.86
C PHE A 753 -0.41 9.67 11.19
N ASN A 754 -0.33 10.44 12.27
CA ASN A 754 -0.21 9.96 13.65
C ASN A 754 -1.20 10.72 14.55
N SER A 755 -2.01 10.03 15.36
CA SER A 755 -2.91 10.67 16.33
C SER A 755 -2.17 11.31 17.52
N ASP A 756 -0.89 10.99 17.76
CA ASP A 756 -0.02 11.79 18.63
C ASP A 756 0.17 13.24 18.11
N ASN A 757 -0.13 13.49 16.83
CA ASN A 757 -0.18 14.84 16.24
C ASN A 757 -1.54 15.54 16.44
N ILE A 758 -2.52 14.90 17.09
CA ILE A 758 -3.75 15.58 17.53
C ILE A 758 -3.44 16.31 18.84
N ILE A 759 -3.65 17.63 18.85
CA ILE A 759 -3.40 18.49 20.00
C ILE A 759 -4.68 19.25 20.33
N GLU A 760 -5.28 18.97 21.49
CA GLU A 760 -6.47 19.67 21.99
C GLU A 760 -6.11 20.67 23.10
N GLU A 761 -6.52 21.93 22.94
CA GLU A 761 -6.44 22.97 23.97
C GLU A 761 -7.84 23.45 24.37
N GLU A 762 -8.31 23.09 25.57
CA GLU A 762 -9.51 23.70 26.18
C GLU A 762 -9.20 25.10 26.72
N THR A 763 -10.02 26.09 26.35
CA THR A 763 -10.04 27.42 26.98
C THR A 763 -11.46 27.88 27.35
N GLY A 764 -11.57 29.04 28.02
CA GLY A 764 -12.85 29.62 28.42
C GLY A 764 -13.22 29.42 29.90
N SER A 765 -14.47 29.04 30.16
CA SER A 765 -15.10 28.98 31.48
C SER A 765 -16.29 27.99 31.51
N GLU A 766 -16.89 27.74 32.68
CA GLU A 766 -18.06 26.84 32.80
C GLU A 766 -19.31 27.32 32.03
N GLU A 767 -19.41 28.61 31.67
CA GLU A 767 -20.55 29.19 30.92
C GLU A 767 -20.31 29.31 29.40
N VAL A 768 -19.04 29.28 28.96
CA VAL A 768 -18.61 29.31 27.55
C VAL A 768 -17.28 28.56 27.44
N ARG A 769 -17.25 27.44 26.72
CA ARG A 769 -16.07 26.60 26.47
C ARG A 769 -15.64 26.74 25.01
N GLU A 770 -14.34 26.81 24.76
CA GLU A 770 -13.75 26.88 23.43
C GLU A 770 -12.68 25.79 23.36
N VAL A 771 -12.87 24.78 22.50
CA VAL A 771 -11.90 23.69 22.29
C VAL A 771 -11.22 23.92 20.96
N THR A 772 -9.89 24.00 20.95
CA THR A 772 -9.10 24.07 19.72
C THR A 772 -8.39 22.73 19.50
N THR A 773 -8.75 22.02 18.43
CA THR A 773 -8.14 20.74 18.05
C THR A 773 -7.29 20.96 16.80
N THR A 774 -5.97 20.79 16.93
CA THR A 774 -5.00 20.84 15.82
C THR A 774 -4.67 19.42 15.39
N ILE A 775 -4.61 19.17 14.07
CA ILE A 775 -4.35 17.85 13.48
C ILE A 775 -3.28 18.01 12.39
N THR A 776 -2.19 17.25 12.47
CA THR A 776 -1.11 17.29 11.46
C THR A 776 -0.89 15.94 10.78
N ALA A 777 -0.88 15.96 9.45
CA ALA A 777 -0.54 14.84 8.56
C ALA A 777 0.56 15.27 7.58
N THR A 778 1.22 14.30 6.95
CA THR A 778 2.27 14.54 5.95
C THR A 778 2.01 13.77 4.66
N LEU A 779 2.40 14.35 3.53
CA LEU A 779 2.49 13.68 2.24
C LEU A 779 3.92 13.86 1.73
N THR A 780 4.61 12.76 1.51
CA THR A 780 6.01 12.70 1.07
C THR A 780 6.10 12.07 -0.32
N ASN A 781 7.12 12.40 -1.12
CA ASN A 781 7.42 11.67 -2.35
C ASN A 781 8.83 11.03 -2.36
N HIS A 782 9.11 10.28 -3.43
CA HIS A 782 10.39 9.61 -3.65
C HIS A 782 11.64 10.53 -3.53
N ASN A 783 11.52 11.83 -3.81
CA ASN A 783 12.59 12.83 -3.66
C ASN A 783 12.75 13.38 -2.23
N GLY A 784 11.94 12.93 -1.26
CA GLY A 784 11.95 13.44 0.11
C GLY A 784 11.38 14.85 0.25
N VAL A 785 10.58 15.32 -0.72
CA VAL A 785 9.77 16.54 -0.56
C VAL A 785 8.59 16.20 0.34
N ILE A 786 8.38 16.99 1.40
CA ILE A 786 7.34 16.77 2.41
C ILE A 786 6.39 17.96 2.41
N LEU A 787 5.13 17.71 2.03
CA LEU A 787 3.98 18.55 2.35
C LEU A 787 3.49 18.19 3.76
N THR A 788 3.65 19.10 4.71
CA THR A 788 2.99 19.02 6.02
C THR A 788 1.65 19.74 5.93
N LEU A 789 0.55 19.00 6.14
CA LEU A 789 -0.82 19.52 6.20
C LEU A 789 -1.22 19.71 7.66
N THR A 790 -1.75 20.89 8.00
CA THR A 790 -2.24 21.23 9.35
C THR A 790 -3.70 21.67 9.27
N GLY A 791 -4.57 20.90 9.92
CA GLY A 791 -5.95 21.28 10.19
C GLY A 791 -6.09 21.89 11.58
N ILE A 792 -6.88 22.95 11.70
CA ILE A 792 -7.28 23.53 12.98
C ILE A 792 -8.81 23.61 13.01
N GLN A 793 -9.40 22.89 13.96
CA GLN A 793 -10.81 22.99 14.32
C GLN A 793 -10.95 23.80 15.63
N VAL A 794 -11.96 24.66 15.71
CA VAL A 794 -12.34 25.39 16.92
C VAL A 794 -13.83 25.24 17.14
N ASP A 795 -14.20 24.60 18.25
CA ASP A 795 -15.59 24.36 18.67
C ASP A 795 -15.93 25.28 19.85
N GLU A 796 -16.75 26.31 19.62
CA GLU A 796 -17.24 27.23 20.67
C GLU A 796 -18.63 26.79 21.17
N HIS A 797 -18.70 26.35 22.43
CA HIS A 797 -19.92 25.85 23.07
C HIS A 797 -20.44 26.80 24.15
N SER A 798 -21.66 27.31 23.97
CA SER A 798 -22.33 28.23 24.91
C SER A 798 -23.80 27.86 25.15
N GLU A 799 -24.44 28.40 26.19
CA GLU A 799 -25.91 28.24 26.41
C GLU A 799 -26.79 28.87 25.30
N ALA A 800 -26.23 29.59 24.33
CA ALA A 800 -26.98 30.44 23.39
C ALA A 800 -26.85 30.04 21.91
N ASP A 801 -25.65 29.64 21.47
CA ASP A 801 -25.31 29.16 20.12
C ASP A 801 -24.07 28.23 20.23
N THR A 802 -23.89 27.36 19.24
CA THR A 802 -22.61 26.70 18.93
C THR A 802 -22.04 27.33 17.67
N ASN A 803 -20.75 27.63 17.65
CA ASN A 803 -20.09 28.26 16.51
C ASN A 803 -18.76 27.56 16.22
N ASP A 804 -18.84 26.56 15.37
CA ASP A 804 -17.73 25.67 15.03
C ASP A 804 -17.03 26.20 13.76
N SER A 805 -15.71 26.08 13.68
CA SER A 805 -14.93 26.53 12.52
C SER A 805 -13.75 25.61 12.24
N THR A 806 -13.40 25.47 10.96
CA THR A 806 -12.28 24.62 10.51
C THR A 806 -11.47 25.37 9.46
N VAL A 807 -10.15 25.32 9.58
CA VAL A 807 -9.19 25.88 8.61
C VAL A 807 -8.14 24.82 8.32
N MET A 808 -7.79 24.65 7.05
CA MET A 808 -6.70 23.79 6.60
C MET A 808 -5.60 24.64 5.99
N THR A 809 -4.33 24.37 6.29
CA THR A 809 -3.17 24.98 5.62
C THR A 809 -2.08 23.94 5.41
N GLY A 810 -1.07 24.28 4.62
CA GLY A 810 0.09 23.41 4.43
C GLY A 810 1.41 24.15 4.22
N VAL A 811 2.51 23.43 4.42
CA VAL A 811 3.88 23.86 4.14
C VAL A 811 4.58 22.76 3.36
N ILE A 812 5.20 23.09 2.23
CA ILE A 812 5.99 22.16 1.42
C ILE A 812 7.47 22.46 1.63
N SER A 813 8.22 21.43 2.01
CA SER A 813 9.61 21.54 2.43
C SER A 813 10.49 20.44 1.84
N HIS A 814 11.78 20.73 1.67
CA HIS A 814 12.80 19.78 1.25
C HIS A 814 14.04 19.95 2.15
N GLU A 815 14.61 18.83 2.62
CA GLU A 815 15.60 18.77 3.71
C GLU A 815 15.27 19.59 5.00
N GLY A 816 14.02 20.03 5.15
CA GLY A 816 13.57 20.89 6.25
C GLY A 816 13.69 22.41 6.00
N GLU A 817 14.02 22.85 4.78
CA GLU A 817 13.83 24.25 4.33
C GLU A 817 12.47 24.40 3.62
N GLU A 818 11.81 25.55 3.81
CA GLU A 818 10.46 25.85 3.29
C GLU A 818 10.55 26.42 1.86
N PHE A 819 9.89 25.76 0.91
CA PHE A 819 9.89 26.16 -0.50
C PHE A 819 8.51 26.54 -1.04
N ALA A 820 7.41 26.12 -0.38
CA ALA A 820 6.06 26.62 -0.68
C ALA A 820 5.11 26.57 0.54
N THR A 821 4.02 27.32 0.46
CA THR A 821 2.91 27.30 1.42
C THR A 821 1.58 27.06 0.71
N VAL A 822 0.66 26.34 1.36
CA VAL A 822 -0.68 26.00 0.84
C VAL A 822 -1.76 26.70 1.66
N SER A 823 -2.67 27.41 1.00
CA SER A 823 -3.80 28.11 1.65
C SER A 823 -5.01 27.21 1.92
N ASP A 824 -5.95 27.73 2.69
CA ASP A 824 -7.29 27.18 2.91
C ASP A 824 -8.18 27.19 1.64
N GLU A 825 -7.79 27.96 0.61
CA GLU A 825 -8.38 27.94 -0.74
C GLU A 825 -7.62 27.00 -1.71
N GLY A 826 -6.67 26.18 -1.24
CA GLY A 826 -5.91 25.23 -2.08
C GLY A 826 -4.82 25.87 -2.97
N VAL A 827 -4.46 27.14 -2.71
CA VAL A 827 -3.46 27.86 -3.50
C VAL A 827 -2.07 27.57 -2.94
N VAL A 828 -1.21 26.96 -3.77
CA VAL A 828 0.21 26.74 -3.46
C VAL A 828 0.99 27.97 -3.90
N THR A 829 1.69 28.64 -2.98
CA THR A 829 2.57 29.78 -3.26
C THR A 829 4.01 29.40 -2.98
N PHE A 830 4.87 29.49 -3.99
CA PHE A 830 6.28 29.12 -3.96
C PHE A 830 7.18 30.27 -3.44
N SER A 831 8.39 29.93 -2.99
CA SER A 831 9.35 30.88 -2.40
C SER A 831 9.92 31.93 -3.38
N ASP A 832 9.84 31.67 -4.70
CA ASP A 832 10.13 32.64 -5.77
C ASP A 832 8.98 33.65 -6.02
N GLY A 833 7.81 33.42 -5.40
CA GLY A 833 6.60 34.22 -5.59
C GLY A 833 5.70 33.78 -6.75
N THR A 834 5.99 32.66 -7.41
CA THR A 834 5.03 31.99 -8.30
C THR A 834 3.95 31.26 -7.48
N PHE A 835 2.83 30.89 -8.11
CA PHE A 835 1.76 30.16 -7.45
C PHE A 835 0.99 29.29 -8.45
N VAL A 836 0.37 28.23 -7.94
CA VAL A 836 -0.61 27.38 -8.64
C VAL A 836 -1.81 27.11 -7.73
N THR A 837 -2.82 26.41 -8.21
CA THR A 837 -3.98 25.99 -7.43
C THR A 837 -4.18 24.50 -7.66
N LEU A 838 -4.29 23.74 -6.58
CA LEU A 838 -4.53 22.29 -6.60
C LEU A 838 -6.00 21.96 -6.87
#